data_AF-A0A094FWH7-F1
#
_entry.id   AF-A0A094FWH7-F1
#
_cell.length_a   1.000
_cell.length_b   1.000
_cell.length_c   1.000
_cell.angle_alpha   90.00
_cell.angle_beta   90.00
_cell.angle_gamma   90.00
#
_symmetry.space_group_name_H-M   'P 1'
#
loop_
_entity.id
_entity.type
_entity.pdbx_description
1 polymer ?
#
loop_
_entity_poly.entity_id
_entity_poly.type
_entity_poly.pdbx_seq_one_letter_code
_entity_poly.pdbx_strand_id
1 'polypeptide(L)'
;MGFLDLVTDAGLSTLNSWLITRSYITAYSPSQADVACFKAITSAPDSSKYPHAARWYKHIASFEQEFATLPGDASKDYTVYGPEVAETPLAAPAADDDDIDLFGSDDEEEDAEAIRVREERLAAYKEKKAAKPKIAAKSMVTLDIKPWDDETDMAALEASVRGIEKDGLVWGGSKLVPVGFGIKKLQINLVVEDEKLSTVELQEEIEEFEDYVQSSDVLEMACTKETVKESGLNVWYSGAADGSEPEIDIIAVQGLGAHPYYTWVKKELSANANKSTKTKDKARFWKSKKTPKSDVKDEDGEEDVMWLRDLLPSKFPNARISSYSYKSDWRDRQVKTNLRECANQFLNILHQERQLPNERKRPLVLIGHSLGSLVIQQALVNACLQPNFTDLRLSVAGVIFLGGPFQGSDAAIFGQWLAQLSGLESTLLKMLQKGSLDLFALSTDFYSSYGDLDLVCFYEKEKAEFFGIIKAQVVDLQSATLLGKRNMSLDTDHSGLNKFGRQDQNFELISKEITRIAQDGPRIVANKFLENGGSATILGNVHWIVPRPVNNLFTGRTELLRRIKEALSISNMSTDERKIFVITGLGGQGKSEICLKVAAMMQEEFWGIFWVNVNTPSTATNDLVAIAKALGHSVDNIPDALRVLANEKRNWLLILDNGDNPEFDYQVYLPSGTHGAIIITSRISECRVYNTVGSEAIEPLDDQDSQELLFKAAKFPRESWPLYESQATEILQLLGSHTLALTQAGAYIAKGHCKLHEYPKEFKRQRKRLLKFRPKQAQSTYGDVYATFEATADVLKQSESEAASDALRLLGILSMVDSSVLPLQIFQSAWNECGEILCVNSTDESDTLALTISHVIQLPAFVMADSDEWDSYRLTEARDLLASLSLVTEHDLDGSPGISMHPLAHAWAKDRQDSKEQSLAWITAGCVLALSRFDTHTWQTQERRLLPHVLTFVDIWINREGSLGSKLLVIPIIFKFGYALQDMRQDSKLSCLLKEIFVELRKKPEEPSNEELPLYKLQARALINLGDNKKAVELLEHIVKIQATTLAKDHPRLLASQQLLAVAYRSNGQAPKAVELLEHVVKIREATLAEDHPYLLASQSDLAAAYRHQNRLLHLEQDIQTGDQLGRPRTIKEPTTPALGRRRRRRWLTFAHPS
;
A
#
# COMPACT_ATOMS: atom_id res chain seq x y z
N MET A 1 -42.04 -7.38 -9.03
CA MET A 1 -40.65 -7.00 -8.70
C MET A 1 -40.33 -5.81 -9.58
N GLY A 2 -40.01 -4.67 -8.97
CA GLY A 2 -39.82 -3.38 -9.64
C GLY A 2 -40.78 -2.29 -9.16
N PHE A 3 -40.56 -1.05 -9.61
CA PHE A 3 -41.34 0.12 -9.20
C PHE A 3 -42.82 -0.05 -9.58
N LEU A 4 -43.70 -0.05 -8.58
CA LEU A 4 -45.13 -0.31 -8.78
C LEU A 4 -45.90 0.90 -9.30
N ASP A 5 -45.45 2.10 -8.91
CA ASP A 5 -46.02 3.39 -9.29
C ASP A 5 -44.91 4.44 -9.10
N LEU A 6 -44.72 5.32 -10.09
CA LEU A 6 -43.74 6.42 -10.06
C LEU A 6 -44.40 7.81 -10.19
N VAL A 7 -45.72 7.87 -10.18
CA VAL A 7 -46.51 9.12 -10.26
C VAL A 7 -46.94 9.59 -8.87
N THR A 8 -47.16 8.67 -7.93
CA THR A 8 -47.54 9.02 -6.55
C THR A 8 -46.35 9.35 -5.65
N ASP A 9 -46.62 10.09 -4.57
CA ASP A 9 -45.63 10.53 -3.58
C ASP A 9 -44.89 9.34 -2.93
N ALA A 10 -45.60 8.23 -2.67
CA ALA A 10 -45.00 6.99 -2.16
C ALA A 10 -44.07 6.32 -3.18
N GLY A 11 -44.43 6.38 -4.47
CA GLY A 11 -43.61 5.91 -5.59
C GLY A 11 -42.31 6.68 -5.74
N LEU A 12 -42.39 8.01 -5.72
CA LEU A 12 -41.23 8.91 -5.79
C LEU A 12 -40.33 8.78 -4.56
N SER A 13 -40.88 8.55 -3.36
CA SER A 13 -40.09 8.26 -2.15
C SER A 13 -39.31 6.95 -2.27
N THR A 14 -39.92 5.91 -2.86
CA THR A 14 -39.27 4.62 -3.12
C THR A 14 -38.14 4.78 -4.14
N LEU A 15 -38.38 5.52 -5.23
CA LEU A 15 -37.37 5.84 -6.24
C LEU A 15 -36.22 6.67 -5.65
N ASN A 16 -36.53 7.68 -4.83
CA ASN A 16 -35.53 8.51 -4.16
C ASN A 16 -34.63 7.67 -3.25
N SER A 17 -35.22 6.76 -2.48
CA SER A 17 -34.48 5.83 -1.61
C SER A 17 -33.60 4.86 -2.40
N TRP A 18 -34.11 4.36 -3.53
CA TRP A 18 -33.35 3.47 -4.42
C TRP A 18 -32.11 4.15 -5.03
N LEU A 19 -32.20 5.44 -5.32
CA LEU A 19 -31.16 6.27 -5.95
C LEU A 19 -30.19 6.92 -4.94
N ILE A 20 -30.32 6.63 -3.64
CA ILE A 20 -29.33 7.02 -2.62
C ILE A 20 -27.98 6.37 -2.93
N THR A 21 -28.01 5.06 -3.22
CA THR A 21 -26.79 4.25 -3.43
C THR A 21 -26.48 4.01 -4.91
N ARG A 22 -27.29 4.54 -5.83
CA ARG A 22 -27.23 4.23 -7.27
C ARG A 22 -27.36 5.48 -8.12
N SER A 23 -26.50 5.60 -9.13
CA SER A 23 -26.54 6.72 -10.09
C SER A 23 -27.54 6.49 -11.24
N TYR A 24 -27.90 5.24 -11.52
CA TYR A 24 -28.84 4.80 -12.57
C TYR A 24 -29.68 3.62 -12.06
N ILE A 25 -30.79 3.31 -12.73
CA ILE A 25 -31.78 2.33 -12.25
C ILE A 25 -31.22 0.91 -12.14
N THR A 26 -30.45 0.44 -13.13
CA THR A 26 -29.89 -0.93 -13.15
C THR A 26 -28.38 -1.03 -13.43
N ALA A 27 -27.74 0.00 -13.98
CA ALA A 27 -26.37 -0.05 -14.48
C ALA A 27 -25.47 1.06 -13.91
N TYR A 28 -24.21 1.13 -14.35
CA TYR A 28 -23.27 2.20 -13.99
C TYR A 28 -23.22 3.34 -15.05
N SER A 29 -24.00 3.22 -16.13
CA SER A 29 -24.16 4.21 -17.21
C SER A 29 -25.64 4.32 -17.60
N PRO A 30 -26.07 5.41 -18.29
CA PRO A 30 -27.46 5.56 -18.71
C PRO A 30 -27.92 4.41 -19.59
N SER A 31 -29.10 3.86 -19.32
CA SER A 31 -29.61 2.66 -19.98
C SER A 31 -31.09 2.77 -20.36
N GLN A 32 -31.60 1.81 -21.14
CA GLN A 32 -33.05 1.74 -21.46
C GLN A 32 -33.94 1.61 -20.22
N ALA A 33 -33.43 1.08 -19.09
CA ALA A 33 -34.17 1.03 -17.82
C ALA A 33 -34.39 2.44 -17.23
N ASP A 34 -33.41 3.32 -17.36
CA ASP A 34 -33.53 4.72 -16.94
C ASP A 34 -34.50 5.48 -17.83
N VAL A 35 -34.48 5.24 -19.14
CA VAL A 35 -35.42 5.84 -20.10
C VAL A 35 -36.84 5.41 -19.80
N ALA A 36 -37.08 4.14 -19.48
CA ALA A 36 -38.39 3.63 -19.11
C ALA A 36 -38.92 4.27 -17.81
N CYS A 37 -38.09 4.36 -16.76
CA CYS A 37 -38.48 5.01 -15.50
C CYS A 37 -38.65 6.53 -15.66
N PHE A 38 -37.85 7.18 -16.50
CA PHE A 38 -37.93 8.62 -16.77
C PHE A 38 -39.24 8.97 -17.48
N LYS A 39 -39.64 8.20 -18.50
CA LYS A 39 -40.90 8.39 -19.23
C LYS A 39 -42.15 8.11 -18.39
N ALA A 40 -42.02 7.31 -17.33
CA ALA A 40 -43.12 7.00 -16.43
C ALA A 40 -43.44 8.16 -15.45
N ILE A 41 -42.50 9.10 -15.25
CA ILE A 41 -42.69 10.26 -14.39
C ILE A 41 -43.27 11.41 -15.22
N THR A 42 -44.42 11.94 -14.81
CA THR A 42 -45.15 12.98 -15.55
C THR A 42 -44.60 14.39 -15.35
N SER A 43 -43.90 14.64 -14.24
CA SER A 43 -43.32 15.96 -13.89
C SER A 43 -42.07 15.80 -13.03
N ALA A 44 -41.10 16.70 -13.19
CA ALA A 44 -39.84 16.66 -12.45
C ALA A 44 -40.07 16.55 -10.92
N PRO A 45 -39.42 15.60 -10.22
CA PRO A 45 -39.54 15.47 -8.76
C PRO A 45 -39.03 16.73 -8.04
N ASP A 46 -39.70 17.12 -6.94
CA ASP A 46 -39.29 18.26 -6.12
C ASP A 46 -37.91 18.00 -5.47
N SER A 47 -36.94 18.86 -5.75
CA SER A 47 -35.57 18.73 -5.25
C SER A 47 -35.44 18.90 -3.73
N SER A 48 -36.38 19.57 -3.08
CA SER A 48 -36.38 19.75 -1.63
C SER A 48 -36.85 18.48 -0.89
N LYS A 49 -37.76 17.73 -1.49
CA LYS A 49 -38.38 16.53 -0.90
C LYS A 49 -37.73 15.23 -1.38
N TYR A 50 -37.30 15.18 -2.64
CA TYR A 50 -36.71 14.00 -3.28
C TYR A 50 -35.39 14.35 -3.99
N PRO A 51 -34.33 14.73 -3.24
CA PRO A 51 -33.11 15.27 -3.81
C PRO A 51 -32.39 14.29 -4.75
N HIS A 52 -32.42 12.98 -4.46
CA HIS A 52 -31.73 11.98 -5.27
C HIS A 52 -32.50 11.63 -6.54
N ALA A 53 -33.84 11.53 -6.46
CA ALA A 53 -34.69 11.35 -7.63
C ALA A 53 -34.68 12.58 -8.54
N ALA A 54 -34.71 13.80 -7.98
CA ALA A 54 -34.62 15.04 -8.74
C ALA A 54 -33.27 15.20 -9.46
N ARG A 55 -32.15 14.85 -8.78
CA ARG A 55 -30.81 14.81 -9.38
C ARG A 55 -30.77 13.85 -10.57
N TRP A 56 -31.23 12.61 -10.37
CA TRP A 56 -31.26 11.60 -11.43
C TRP A 56 -32.16 12.02 -12.59
N TYR A 57 -33.35 12.55 -12.33
CA TYR A 57 -34.28 13.01 -13.37
C TYR A 57 -33.65 14.12 -14.23
N LYS A 58 -33.00 15.11 -13.62
CA LYS A 58 -32.31 16.19 -14.35
C LYS A 58 -31.14 15.68 -15.18
N HIS A 59 -30.44 14.66 -14.68
CA HIS A 59 -29.33 14.01 -15.38
C HIS A 59 -29.81 13.19 -16.57
N ILE A 60 -30.86 12.38 -16.43
CA ILE A 60 -31.41 11.60 -17.55
C ILE A 60 -32.07 12.50 -18.60
N ALA A 61 -32.70 13.60 -18.19
CA ALA A 61 -33.25 14.59 -19.13
C ALA A 61 -32.20 15.15 -20.10
N SER A 62 -30.92 15.27 -19.72
CA SER A 62 -29.88 15.74 -20.65
C SER A 62 -29.54 14.74 -21.76
N PHE A 63 -29.94 13.47 -21.63
CA PHE A 63 -29.71 12.42 -22.63
C PHE A 63 -30.91 12.20 -23.57
N GLU A 64 -31.92 13.08 -23.56
CA GLU A 64 -33.18 12.90 -24.29
C GLU A 64 -32.99 12.66 -25.81
N GLN A 65 -31.99 13.32 -26.42
CA GLN A 65 -31.66 13.14 -27.85
C GLN A 65 -31.02 11.77 -28.15
N GLU A 66 -30.47 11.09 -27.15
CA GLU A 66 -29.72 9.84 -27.26
C GLU A 66 -30.49 8.63 -26.73
N PHE A 67 -31.74 8.81 -26.28
CA PHE A 67 -32.57 7.73 -25.71
C PHE A 67 -32.73 6.53 -26.63
N ALA A 68 -32.69 6.71 -27.96
CA ALA A 68 -32.80 5.62 -28.93
C ALA A 68 -31.53 4.76 -29.05
N THR A 69 -30.37 5.28 -28.65
CA THR A 69 -29.06 4.62 -28.79
C THR A 69 -28.49 4.08 -27.48
N LEU A 70 -29.17 4.31 -26.34
CA LEU A 70 -28.73 3.82 -25.04
C LEU A 70 -28.83 2.28 -24.94
N PRO A 71 -27.88 1.62 -24.25
CA PRO A 71 -27.85 0.16 -24.11
C PRO A 71 -29.00 -0.36 -23.22
N GLY A 72 -29.55 -1.52 -23.59
CA GLY A 72 -30.62 -2.19 -22.84
C GLY A 72 -31.80 -2.60 -23.71
N ASP A 73 -32.83 -3.21 -23.12
CA ASP A 73 -34.03 -3.67 -23.82
C ASP A 73 -35.16 -2.63 -23.70
N ALA A 74 -35.43 -1.92 -24.79
CA ALA A 74 -36.45 -0.86 -24.85
C ALA A 74 -37.90 -1.37 -24.81
N SER A 75 -38.11 -2.69 -24.90
CA SER A 75 -39.46 -3.30 -24.87
C SER A 75 -39.97 -3.60 -23.46
N LYS A 76 -39.10 -3.49 -22.44
CA LYS A 76 -39.44 -3.78 -21.04
C LYS A 76 -39.94 -2.54 -20.31
N ASP A 77 -41.04 -2.71 -19.59
CA ASP A 77 -41.68 -1.65 -18.84
C ASP A 77 -40.91 -1.31 -17.54
N TYR A 78 -41.11 -0.10 -17.01
CA TYR A 78 -40.42 0.40 -15.81
C TYR A 78 -40.70 -0.46 -14.57
N THR A 79 -41.85 -1.14 -14.56
CA THR A 79 -42.33 -2.01 -13.48
C THR A 79 -41.50 -3.28 -13.28
N VAL A 80 -40.58 -3.59 -14.21
CA VAL A 80 -39.62 -4.71 -14.11
C VAL A 80 -38.38 -4.32 -13.31
N TYR A 81 -38.12 -3.01 -13.15
CA TYR A 81 -36.90 -2.49 -12.55
C TYR A 81 -37.20 -1.87 -11.19
N GLY A 82 -36.39 -2.11 -10.17
CA GLY A 82 -36.58 -1.58 -8.82
C GLY A 82 -36.56 -2.67 -7.73
N PRO A 83 -36.88 -2.32 -6.48
CA PRO A 83 -36.71 -3.21 -5.33
C PRO A 83 -37.60 -4.46 -5.39
N GLU A 84 -37.03 -5.62 -5.00
CA GLU A 84 -37.76 -6.86 -4.76
C GLU A 84 -38.32 -6.80 -3.32
N VAL A 85 -39.65 -6.78 -3.17
CA VAL A 85 -40.32 -6.40 -1.91
C VAL A 85 -39.86 -7.27 -0.72
N ALA A 86 -39.24 -6.62 0.27
CA ALA A 86 -39.62 -6.68 1.68
C ALA A 86 -38.96 -5.52 2.44
N GLU A 87 -39.60 -4.35 2.43
CA GLU A 87 -39.52 -3.34 3.50
C GLU A 87 -40.57 -2.25 3.20
N THR A 88 -41.74 -2.39 3.81
CA THR A 88 -42.75 -1.31 3.86
C THR A 88 -42.49 -0.48 5.12
N PRO A 89 -42.35 0.85 5.02
CA PRO A 89 -42.38 1.72 6.19
C PRO A 89 -43.83 1.78 6.72
N LEU A 90 -44.03 1.49 8.01
CA LEU A 90 -45.31 1.71 8.66
C LEU A 90 -45.63 3.21 8.70
N ALA A 91 -46.84 3.55 8.26
CA ALA A 91 -47.43 4.88 8.39
C ALA A 91 -47.58 5.28 9.88
N ALA A 92 -47.22 6.53 10.18
CA ALA A 92 -47.46 7.16 11.46
C ALA A 92 -48.98 7.44 11.67
N PRO A 93 -49.54 7.21 12.86
CA PRO A 93 -50.66 8.00 13.33
C PRO A 93 -50.16 9.34 13.88
N ALA A 94 -50.91 10.39 13.56
CA ALA A 94 -50.62 11.77 13.89
C ALA A 94 -50.95 12.14 15.34
N ALA A 95 -50.18 13.12 15.84
CA ALA A 95 -50.45 14.13 16.89
C ALA A 95 -50.76 13.65 18.32
N ASP A 96 -49.85 13.92 19.27
CA ASP A 96 -49.93 15.14 20.10
C ASP A 96 -48.64 15.35 20.93
N ASP A 97 -48.48 16.60 21.35
CA ASP A 97 -47.33 17.34 21.91
C ASP A 97 -46.49 16.74 23.06
N ASP A 98 -45.31 17.36 23.19
CA ASP A 98 -44.37 17.44 24.33
C ASP A 98 -43.28 16.35 24.44
N ASP A 99 -42.02 16.70 24.09
CA ASP A 99 -40.81 16.39 24.89
C ASP A 99 -39.52 17.01 24.32
N ILE A 100 -39.24 18.21 24.82
CA ILE A 100 -38.00 18.70 25.45
C ILE A 100 -36.64 18.13 24.98
N ASP A 101 -35.83 19.06 24.48
CA ASP A 101 -34.38 19.01 24.26
C ASP A 101 -33.58 18.59 25.52
N LEU A 102 -32.91 17.44 25.45
CA LEU A 102 -31.85 17.02 26.37
C LEU A 102 -30.55 16.89 25.56
N PHE A 103 -29.83 17.99 25.37
CA PHE A 103 -28.48 18.23 25.93
C PHE A 103 -27.77 19.33 25.14
N GLY A 104 -28.08 20.59 25.47
CA GLY A 104 -27.22 21.74 25.25
C GLY A 104 -26.45 22.10 26.54
N SER A 105 -25.12 22.16 26.42
CA SER A 105 -24.09 22.86 27.21
C SER A 105 -24.25 23.02 28.74
N ASP A 106 -23.26 22.47 29.46
CA ASP A 106 -22.82 22.92 30.79
C ASP A 106 -22.49 24.42 30.77
N ASP A 107 -23.16 25.20 31.63
CA ASP A 107 -22.63 26.39 32.30
C ASP A 107 -23.52 26.74 33.53
N GLU A 108 -22.89 26.65 34.71
CA GLU A 108 -23.12 27.33 36.00
C GLU A 108 -24.42 27.17 36.87
N GLU A 109 -24.16 26.93 38.17
CA GLU A 109 -25.01 27.06 39.39
C GLU A 109 -26.24 26.13 39.57
N GLU A 110 -26.05 25.03 40.32
CA GLU A 110 -27.11 24.06 40.67
C GLU A 110 -27.96 24.49 41.89
N ASP A 111 -29.28 24.61 41.68
CA ASP A 111 -30.29 24.84 42.72
C ASP A 111 -30.61 23.56 43.52
N ALA A 112 -30.62 23.66 44.86
CA ALA A 112 -30.68 22.53 45.81
C ALA A 112 -31.95 21.64 45.73
N GLU A 113 -33.02 22.11 45.07
CA GLU A 113 -34.27 21.36 44.92
C GLU A 113 -34.18 20.31 43.77
N ALA A 114 -33.36 20.59 42.74
CA ALA A 114 -33.22 19.72 41.57
C ALA A 114 -32.44 18.42 41.88
N ILE A 115 -31.49 18.50 42.82
CA ILE A 115 -30.70 17.35 43.30
C ILE A 115 -31.60 16.35 44.06
N ARG A 116 -32.49 16.83 44.93
CA ARG A 116 -33.41 15.98 45.70
C ARG A 116 -34.38 15.19 44.82
N VAL A 117 -34.95 15.81 43.79
CA VAL A 117 -35.88 15.14 42.86
C VAL A 117 -35.15 14.09 42.01
N ARG A 118 -33.88 14.33 41.66
CA ARG A 118 -33.04 13.36 40.95
C ARG A 118 -32.70 12.16 41.83
N GLU A 119 -32.41 12.39 43.12
CA GLU A 119 -32.16 11.32 44.10
C GLU A 119 -33.41 10.48 44.41
N GLU A 120 -34.60 11.10 44.53
CA GLU A 120 -35.86 10.36 44.69
C GLU A 120 -36.18 9.49 43.46
N ARG A 121 -35.94 9.99 42.25
CA ARG A 121 -36.13 9.20 41.00
C ARG A 121 -35.13 8.05 40.88
N LEU A 122 -33.88 8.24 41.32
CA LEU A 122 -32.86 7.20 41.37
C LEU A 122 -33.16 6.13 42.44
N ALA A 123 -33.74 6.52 43.58
CA ALA A 123 -34.19 5.60 44.62
C ALA A 123 -35.40 4.77 44.15
N ALA A 124 -36.40 5.40 43.52
CA ALA A 124 -37.56 4.71 42.94
C ALA A 124 -37.17 3.76 41.79
N TYR A 125 -36.13 4.10 41.02
CA TYR A 125 -35.57 3.22 39.99
C TYR A 125 -34.80 2.03 40.59
N LYS A 126 -34.08 2.22 41.71
CA LYS A 126 -33.41 1.14 42.45
C LYS A 126 -34.41 0.16 43.08
N GLU A 127 -35.52 0.65 43.65
CA GLU A 127 -36.60 -0.23 44.16
C GLU A 127 -37.27 -1.03 43.03
N LYS A 128 -37.56 -0.40 41.88
CA LYS A 128 -38.11 -1.10 40.71
C LYS A 128 -37.17 -2.15 40.12
N LYS A 129 -35.85 -1.98 40.28
CA LYS A 129 -34.85 -2.96 39.84
C LYS A 129 -34.66 -4.09 40.86
N ALA A 130 -34.81 -3.80 42.16
CA ALA A 130 -34.77 -4.80 43.22
C ALA A 130 -35.99 -5.74 43.23
N ALA A 131 -37.14 -5.28 42.68
CA ALA A 131 -38.37 -6.07 42.59
C ALA A 131 -38.45 -7.03 41.38
N LYS A 132 -37.41 -7.12 40.53
CA LYS A 132 -37.33 -8.16 39.48
C LYS A 132 -36.71 -9.43 40.05
N PRO A 133 -37.32 -10.62 39.92
CA PRO A 133 -36.74 -11.85 40.44
C PRO A 133 -35.43 -12.17 39.72
N LYS A 134 -34.34 -12.36 40.48
CA LYS A 134 -33.06 -12.87 39.96
C LYS A 134 -33.28 -14.28 39.41
N ILE A 135 -32.85 -14.53 38.17
CA ILE A 135 -32.82 -15.87 37.59
C ILE A 135 -31.60 -16.58 38.17
N ALA A 136 -31.82 -17.57 39.03
CA ALA A 136 -30.75 -18.40 39.59
C ALA A 136 -30.07 -19.22 38.48
N ALA A 137 -28.74 -19.27 38.49
CA ALA A 137 -27.97 -20.12 37.57
C ALA A 137 -28.27 -21.60 37.88
N LYS A 138 -28.65 -22.36 36.86
CA LYS A 138 -28.94 -23.80 36.96
C LYS A 138 -27.89 -24.57 36.17
N SER A 139 -27.20 -25.50 36.81
CA SER A 139 -26.22 -26.39 36.18
C SER A 139 -26.77 -27.81 36.06
N MET A 140 -26.54 -28.46 34.92
CA MET A 140 -26.89 -29.86 34.69
C MET A 140 -25.66 -30.74 34.96
N VAL A 141 -25.76 -31.63 35.95
CA VAL A 141 -24.67 -32.49 36.43
C VAL A 141 -25.02 -33.96 36.19
N THR A 142 -24.02 -34.80 35.93
CA THR A 142 -24.19 -36.27 35.81
C THR A 142 -23.34 -36.97 36.88
N LEU A 143 -23.97 -37.82 37.67
CA LEU A 143 -23.32 -38.61 38.73
C LEU A 143 -23.24 -40.09 38.33
N ASP A 144 -22.09 -40.70 38.60
CA ASP A 144 -21.90 -42.15 38.54
C ASP A 144 -21.87 -42.73 39.96
N ILE A 145 -22.82 -43.62 40.27
CA ILE A 145 -22.98 -44.26 41.58
C ILE A 145 -22.65 -45.75 41.45
N LYS A 146 -21.59 -46.18 42.14
CA LYS A 146 -21.11 -47.58 42.10
C LYS A 146 -21.69 -48.37 43.27
N PRO A 147 -22.35 -49.52 43.04
CA PRO A 147 -22.78 -50.41 44.11
C PRO A 147 -21.64 -51.32 44.59
N TRP A 148 -21.83 -52.01 45.72
CA TRP A 148 -20.85 -52.92 46.31
C TRP A 148 -20.62 -54.21 45.49
N ASP A 149 -21.67 -54.82 44.94
CA ASP A 149 -21.58 -56.08 44.21
C ASP A 149 -22.67 -56.23 43.11
N ASP A 150 -22.72 -57.40 42.48
CA ASP A 150 -23.66 -57.73 41.39
C ASP A 150 -25.03 -58.26 41.87
N GLU A 151 -25.20 -58.51 43.17
CA GLU A 151 -26.47 -58.91 43.80
C GLU A 151 -27.25 -57.71 44.39
N THR A 152 -26.64 -56.52 44.42
CA THR A 152 -27.25 -55.27 44.92
C THR A 152 -28.50 -54.87 44.11
N ASP A 153 -29.63 -54.63 44.79
CA ASP A 153 -30.89 -54.24 44.12
C ASP A 153 -30.82 -52.81 43.56
N MET A 154 -30.53 -52.72 42.26
CA MET A 154 -30.37 -51.46 41.55
C MET A 154 -31.66 -50.63 41.46
N ALA A 155 -32.84 -51.26 41.54
CA ALA A 155 -34.11 -50.54 41.51
C ALA A 155 -34.40 -49.88 42.87
N ALA A 156 -34.06 -50.57 43.96
CA ALA A 156 -34.10 -50.00 45.31
C ALA A 156 -33.06 -48.88 45.49
N LEU A 157 -31.84 -49.07 44.98
CA LEU A 157 -30.77 -48.05 45.00
C LEU A 157 -31.20 -46.77 44.26
N GLU A 158 -31.75 -46.90 43.05
CA GLU A 158 -32.24 -45.73 42.29
C GLU A 158 -33.39 -45.02 43.03
N ALA A 159 -34.29 -45.77 43.67
CA ALA A 159 -35.39 -45.20 44.44
C ALA A 159 -34.89 -44.43 45.67
N SER A 160 -33.87 -44.95 46.38
CA SER A 160 -33.25 -44.28 47.53
C SER A 160 -32.55 -42.97 47.13
N VAL A 161 -31.78 -43.00 46.03
CA VAL A 161 -31.08 -41.79 45.52
C VAL A 161 -32.08 -40.72 45.06
N ARG A 162 -33.17 -41.12 44.38
CA ARG A 162 -34.25 -40.19 43.99
C ARG A 162 -35.08 -39.70 45.18
N GLY A 163 -35.00 -40.36 46.34
CA GLY A 163 -35.70 -39.99 47.57
C GLY A 163 -35.10 -38.79 48.29
N ILE A 164 -33.91 -38.33 47.90
CA ILE A 164 -33.30 -37.11 48.43
C ILE A 164 -34.02 -35.89 47.81
N GLU A 165 -34.85 -35.23 48.61
CA GLU A 165 -35.56 -33.99 48.25
C GLU A 165 -34.90 -32.77 48.92
N LYS A 166 -34.27 -31.90 48.12
CA LYS A 166 -33.71 -30.61 48.57
C LYS A 166 -34.18 -29.45 47.69
N ASP A 167 -34.31 -28.26 48.28
CA ASP A 167 -34.74 -27.05 47.56
C ASP A 167 -33.69 -26.66 46.50
N GLY A 168 -34.09 -26.71 45.22
CA GLY A 168 -33.21 -26.42 44.07
C GLY A 168 -32.64 -27.64 43.33
N LEU A 169 -32.96 -28.88 43.76
CA LEU A 169 -32.50 -30.14 43.14
C LEU A 169 -33.61 -30.78 42.29
N VAL A 170 -33.33 -31.09 41.03
CA VAL A 170 -34.25 -31.85 40.16
C VAL A 170 -33.53 -33.05 39.53
N TRP A 171 -33.97 -34.25 39.88
CA TRP A 171 -33.46 -35.50 39.30
C TRP A 171 -33.96 -35.71 37.86
N GLY A 172 -33.02 -35.96 36.94
CA GLY A 172 -33.25 -36.26 35.54
C GLY A 172 -33.31 -37.76 35.21
N GLY A 173 -33.00 -38.10 33.96
CA GLY A 173 -32.96 -39.49 33.49
C GLY A 173 -31.78 -40.28 34.07
N SER A 174 -32.00 -41.57 34.31
CA SER A 174 -31.02 -42.53 34.81
C SER A 174 -30.81 -43.68 33.82
N LYS A 175 -29.62 -44.28 33.82
CA LYS A 175 -29.32 -45.51 33.06
C LYS A 175 -28.31 -46.37 33.81
N LEU A 176 -28.41 -47.69 33.65
CA LEU A 176 -27.47 -48.64 34.23
C LEU A 176 -26.34 -48.94 33.23
N VAL A 177 -25.09 -48.69 33.63
CA VAL A 177 -23.91 -48.90 32.80
C VAL A 177 -23.09 -50.07 33.37
N PRO A 178 -22.78 -51.13 32.59
CA PRO A 178 -21.98 -52.24 33.07
C PRO A 178 -20.51 -51.83 33.29
N VAL A 179 -19.92 -52.20 34.43
CA VAL A 179 -18.54 -51.83 34.81
C VAL A 179 -17.57 -53.03 34.74
N GLY A 180 -18.09 -54.26 34.78
CA GLY A 180 -17.33 -55.51 34.72
C GLY A 180 -17.75 -56.48 35.82
N PHE A 181 -17.46 -57.79 35.67
CA PHE A 181 -17.80 -58.83 36.65
C PHE A 181 -19.27 -58.90 37.11
N GLY A 182 -20.22 -58.57 36.22
CA GLY A 182 -21.66 -58.61 36.54
C GLY A 182 -22.21 -57.30 37.16
N ILE A 183 -21.34 -56.44 37.68
CA ILE A 183 -21.72 -55.20 38.38
C ILE A 183 -22.12 -54.10 37.37
N LYS A 184 -23.25 -53.43 37.65
CA LYS A 184 -23.76 -52.30 36.88
C LYS A 184 -23.79 -51.06 37.75
N LYS A 185 -23.16 -49.97 37.34
CA LYS A 185 -23.25 -48.66 38.01
C LYS A 185 -24.50 -47.92 37.57
N LEU A 186 -25.07 -47.12 38.46
CA LEU A 186 -26.18 -46.21 38.15
C LEU A 186 -25.61 -44.86 37.71
N GLN A 187 -25.89 -44.47 36.48
CA GLN A 187 -25.56 -43.14 35.96
C GLN A 187 -26.84 -42.29 35.94
N ILE A 188 -26.89 -41.20 36.71
CA ILE A 188 -28.07 -40.35 36.86
C ILE A 188 -27.76 -38.88 36.60
N ASN A 189 -28.62 -38.22 35.81
CA ASN A 189 -28.53 -36.80 35.53
C ASN A 189 -29.33 -36.00 36.56
N LEU A 190 -28.92 -34.79 36.88
CA LEU A 190 -29.62 -33.87 37.79
C LEU A 190 -29.41 -32.42 37.37
N VAL A 191 -30.32 -31.55 37.77
CA VAL A 191 -30.21 -30.08 37.61
C VAL A 191 -30.19 -29.47 39.00
N VAL A 192 -29.13 -28.72 39.31
CA VAL A 192 -28.95 -28.00 40.58
C VAL A 192 -28.99 -26.49 40.36
N GLU A 193 -29.59 -25.77 41.31
CA GLU A 193 -29.43 -24.32 41.46
C GLU A 193 -28.14 -24.03 42.26
N ASP A 194 -27.11 -23.51 41.59
CA ASP A 194 -25.73 -23.45 42.11
C ASP A 194 -25.58 -22.55 43.36
N GLU A 195 -26.49 -21.61 43.60
CA GLU A 195 -26.48 -20.75 44.80
C GLU A 195 -27.04 -21.45 46.05
N LYS A 196 -27.74 -22.59 45.90
CA LYS A 196 -28.47 -23.25 47.00
C LYS A 196 -27.95 -24.64 47.35
N LEU A 197 -27.25 -25.31 46.43
CA LEU A 197 -26.84 -26.70 46.60
C LEU A 197 -25.40 -26.93 46.16
N SER A 198 -24.59 -27.45 47.07
CA SER A 198 -23.24 -27.93 46.77
C SER A 198 -23.30 -29.35 46.23
N THR A 199 -22.61 -29.62 45.11
CA THR A 199 -22.51 -30.98 44.54
C THR A 199 -21.73 -31.94 45.43
N VAL A 200 -20.83 -31.43 46.28
CA VAL A 200 -20.04 -32.22 47.23
C VAL A 200 -20.92 -32.72 48.39
N GLU A 201 -21.76 -31.84 48.96
CA GLU A 201 -22.72 -32.22 50.03
C GLU A 201 -23.73 -33.27 49.53
N LEU A 202 -24.12 -33.19 48.25
CA LEU A 202 -25.02 -34.16 47.64
C LEU A 202 -24.34 -35.53 47.43
N GLN A 203 -23.04 -35.57 47.13
CA GLN A 203 -22.28 -36.82 47.03
C GLN A 203 -22.14 -37.49 48.41
N GLU A 204 -21.83 -36.72 49.45
CA GLU A 204 -21.71 -37.22 50.82
C GLU A 204 -23.01 -37.88 51.30
N GLU A 205 -24.18 -37.26 51.06
CA GLU A 205 -25.49 -37.85 51.41
C GLU A 205 -25.84 -39.11 50.60
N ILE A 206 -25.38 -39.22 49.36
CA ILE A 206 -25.57 -40.43 48.55
C ILE A 206 -24.69 -41.57 49.07
N GLU A 207 -23.52 -41.25 49.60
CA GLU A 207 -22.58 -42.21 50.19
C GLU A 207 -23.00 -42.69 51.58
N GLU A 208 -23.89 -41.97 52.29
CA GLU A 208 -24.50 -42.43 53.54
C GLU A 208 -25.43 -43.66 53.36
N PHE A 209 -25.84 -43.98 52.13
CA PHE A 209 -26.57 -45.23 51.84
C PHE A 209 -25.60 -46.42 51.77
N GLU A 210 -24.91 -46.70 52.87
CA GLU A 210 -23.83 -47.70 52.98
C GLU A 210 -24.26 -49.11 52.56
N ASP A 211 -25.55 -49.46 52.71
CA ASP A 211 -26.12 -50.75 52.32
C ASP A 211 -26.14 -50.98 50.80
N TYR A 212 -26.03 -49.92 49.99
CA TYR A 212 -26.22 -49.97 48.53
C TYR A 212 -25.08 -49.31 47.74
N VAL A 213 -24.44 -48.26 48.26
CA VAL A 213 -23.49 -47.42 47.53
C VAL A 213 -22.07 -47.60 48.08
N GLN A 214 -21.13 -47.89 47.18
CA GLN A 214 -19.70 -47.98 47.47
C GLN A 214 -18.99 -46.63 47.32
N SER A 215 -19.31 -45.87 46.26
CA SER A 215 -18.79 -44.52 46.02
C SER A 215 -19.62 -43.77 44.97
N SER A 216 -19.57 -42.44 44.99
CA SER A 216 -20.21 -41.57 44.00
C SER A 216 -19.21 -40.60 43.37
N ASP A 217 -19.14 -40.54 42.04
CA ASP A 217 -18.20 -39.67 41.32
C ASP A 217 -18.97 -38.68 40.41
N VAL A 218 -18.66 -37.37 40.48
CA VAL A 218 -19.07 -36.38 39.47
C VAL A 218 -18.23 -36.62 38.21
N LEU A 219 -18.90 -36.82 37.08
CA LEU A 219 -18.22 -36.91 35.79
C LEU A 219 -17.72 -35.51 35.35
N GLU A 220 -16.52 -35.12 35.77
CA GLU A 220 -15.76 -34.06 35.10
C GLU A 220 -15.24 -34.58 33.75
N MET A 221 -15.56 -33.89 32.65
CA MET A 221 -15.14 -34.30 31.30
C MET A 221 -13.63 -34.11 31.09
N ALA A 222 -12.83 -35.12 31.45
CA ALA A 222 -11.46 -35.25 30.97
C ALA A 222 -11.47 -35.52 29.44
N CYS A 223 -10.82 -34.64 28.67
CA CYS A 223 -10.83 -34.67 27.21
C CYS A 223 -9.99 -35.85 26.68
N THR A 224 -10.63 -36.96 26.30
CA THR A 224 -10.00 -38.17 25.76
C THR A 224 -10.10 -38.23 24.24
N LYS A 225 -9.56 -39.29 23.62
CA LYS A 225 -9.52 -39.57 22.18
C LYS A 225 -10.86 -39.41 21.44
N GLU A 226 -11.97 -39.42 22.18
CA GLU A 226 -13.37 -39.40 21.70
C GLU A 226 -14.10 -38.04 21.90
N THR A 227 -13.48 -37.06 22.56
CA THR A 227 -14.15 -35.78 22.90
C THR A 227 -13.60 -34.63 22.07
N VAL A 228 -14.00 -34.54 20.80
CA VAL A 228 -13.80 -33.32 20.00
C VAL A 228 -15.01 -32.42 20.23
N LYS A 229 -14.80 -31.21 20.77
CA LYS A 229 -15.91 -30.24 20.96
C LYS A 229 -16.53 -29.89 19.61
N GLU A 230 -17.85 -29.68 19.56
CA GLU A 230 -18.55 -29.23 18.33
C GLU A 230 -18.01 -27.89 17.80
N SER A 231 -17.50 -27.04 18.70
CA SER A 231 -16.83 -25.78 18.35
C SER A 231 -15.50 -25.98 17.62
N GLY A 232 -14.90 -27.17 17.66
CA GLY A 232 -13.64 -27.46 16.99
C GLY A 232 -12.38 -27.02 17.75
N LEU A 233 -12.47 -26.18 18.77
CA LEU A 233 -11.35 -25.81 19.65
C LEU A 233 -11.25 -26.78 20.84
N ASN A 234 -10.18 -27.56 20.90
CA ASN A 234 -9.92 -28.53 21.97
C ASN A 234 -8.75 -28.04 22.83
N VAL A 235 -9.00 -27.85 24.13
CA VAL A 235 -7.96 -27.50 25.11
C VAL A 235 -7.36 -28.80 25.64
N TRP A 236 -6.05 -28.96 25.51
CA TRP A 236 -5.30 -30.15 25.95
C TRP A 236 -4.60 -29.95 27.30
N TYR A 237 -4.29 -28.69 27.62
CA TYR A 237 -3.67 -28.29 28.87
C TYR A 237 -4.10 -26.86 29.23
N SER A 238 -4.54 -26.65 30.46
CA SER A 238 -5.17 -25.39 30.91
C SER A 238 -4.27 -24.48 31.75
N GLY A 239 -3.01 -24.84 31.99
CA GLY A 239 -2.09 -24.09 32.87
C GLY A 239 -1.81 -24.83 34.19
N ALA A 240 -1.10 -24.17 35.11
CA ALA A 240 -0.49 -24.80 36.28
C ALA A 240 -1.50 -25.51 37.20
N ALA A 241 -1.05 -26.63 37.80
CA ALA A 241 -1.85 -27.54 38.62
C ALA A 241 -2.39 -26.92 39.94
N ASP A 242 -2.02 -25.68 40.25
CA ASP A 242 -2.40 -24.93 41.45
C ASP A 242 -3.62 -24.01 41.26
N GLY A 243 -4.17 -23.95 40.03
CA GLY A 243 -5.31 -23.10 39.70
C GLY A 243 -4.94 -21.66 39.32
N SER A 244 -3.65 -21.35 39.10
CA SER A 244 -3.25 -20.04 38.59
C SER A 244 -3.64 -19.81 37.12
N GLU A 245 -3.94 -18.55 36.76
CA GLU A 245 -4.34 -18.19 35.39
C GLU A 245 -3.17 -18.35 34.39
N PRO A 246 -3.42 -18.86 33.17
CA PRO A 246 -2.37 -19.02 32.18
C PRO A 246 -1.87 -17.68 31.64
N GLU A 247 -0.56 -17.56 31.43
CA GLU A 247 0.13 -16.34 30.98
C GLU A 247 0.20 -16.22 29.45
N ILE A 248 0.05 -17.32 28.71
CA ILE A 248 0.11 -17.36 27.25
C ILE A 248 -0.81 -18.44 26.67
N ASP A 249 -1.38 -18.17 25.49
CA ASP A 249 -2.15 -19.15 24.71
C ASP A 249 -1.34 -19.67 23.53
N ILE A 250 -1.25 -21.00 23.37
CA ILE A 250 -0.64 -21.67 22.23
C ILE A 250 -1.72 -22.47 21.51
N ILE A 251 -2.01 -22.12 20.25
CA ILE A 251 -3.10 -22.73 19.48
C ILE A 251 -2.58 -23.30 18.16
N ALA A 252 -2.75 -24.61 17.97
CA ALA A 252 -2.37 -25.32 16.76
C ALA A 252 -3.57 -25.54 15.83
N VAL A 253 -3.48 -25.11 14.57
CA VAL A 253 -4.55 -25.16 13.56
C VAL A 253 -4.26 -26.29 12.56
N GLN A 254 -5.20 -27.23 12.44
CA GLN A 254 -5.04 -28.41 11.60
C GLN A 254 -5.06 -28.12 10.09
N GLY A 255 -4.55 -29.07 9.30
CA GLY A 255 -4.58 -29.02 7.84
C GLY A 255 -5.84 -29.63 7.20
N LEU A 256 -5.87 -29.69 5.87
CA LEU A 256 -6.98 -30.27 5.11
C LEU A 256 -7.04 -31.79 5.27
N GLY A 257 -8.24 -32.35 5.48
CA GLY A 257 -8.42 -33.81 5.57
C GLY A 257 -7.86 -34.45 6.83
N ALA A 258 -7.52 -33.64 7.84
CA ALA A 258 -6.78 -34.05 9.02
C ALA A 258 -7.73 -34.38 10.18
N HIS A 259 -7.42 -35.44 10.94
CA HIS A 259 -8.21 -35.85 12.10
C HIS A 259 -7.84 -35.00 13.34
N PRO A 260 -8.79 -34.44 14.10
CA PRO A 260 -8.53 -33.53 15.22
C PRO A 260 -7.44 -34.00 16.19
N TYR A 261 -7.50 -35.28 16.57
CA TYR A 261 -6.49 -35.93 17.42
C TYR A 261 -5.22 -36.36 16.65
N TYR A 262 -5.33 -37.32 15.73
CA TYR A 262 -4.18 -37.97 15.08
C TYR A 262 -3.31 -37.05 14.19
N THR A 263 -3.76 -35.84 13.89
CA THR A 263 -2.94 -34.81 13.22
C THR A 263 -1.64 -34.57 13.99
N TRP A 264 -1.71 -34.61 15.32
CA TRP A 264 -0.60 -34.23 16.21
C TRP A 264 0.07 -35.43 16.89
N VAL A 265 -0.23 -36.66 16.45
CA VAL A 265 0.22 -37.90 17.11
C VAL A 265 1.30 -38.60 16.30
N LYS A 266 2.39 -38.99 16.96
CA LYS A 266 3.40 -39.92 16.45
C LYS A 266 3.30 -41.25 17.20
N LYS A 267 3.34 -42.36 16.47
CA LYS A 267 3.40 -43.70 17.05
C LYS A 267 4.85 -44.08 17.34
N GLU A 268 5.16 -44.47 18.56
CA GLU A 268 6.50 -44.94 18.97
C GLU A 268 6.43 -46.36 19.52
N LEU A 269 7.47 -47.18 19.31
CA LEU A 269 7.54 -48.50 19.91
C LEU A 269 7.79 -48.38 21.42
N SER A 270 6.95 -49.03 22.25
CA SER A 270 7.05 -48.94 23.71
C SER A 270 8.39 -49.46 24.22
N ALA A 271 8.96 -48.77 25.22
CA ALA A 271 10.25 -49.12 25.82
C ALA A 271 10.29 -50.50 26.52
N ASN A 272 9.14 -51.17 26.66
CA ASN A 272 9.01 -52.48 27.32
C ASN A 272 8.81 -53.67 26.36
N ALA A 273 9.01 -53.50 25.05
CA ALA A 273 8.99 -54.63 24.11
C ALA A 273 10.24 -55.52 24.30
N ASN A 274 10.12 -56.52 25.17
CA ASN A 274 11.18 -57.45 25.52
C ASN A 274 11.59 -58.33 24.32
N LYS A 275 12.90 -58.53 24.19
CA LYS A 275 13.59 -59.38 23.21
C LYS A 275 12.95 -60.76 23.05
N SER A 276 12.49 -61.12 21.84
CA SER A 276 12.61 -62.49 21.33
C SER A 276 12.36 -62.58 19.81
N THR A 277 13.28 -63.30 19.14
CA THR A 277 13.13 -63.97 17.83
C THR A 277 12.98 -63.12 16.56
N LYS A 278 14.14 -62.72 16.01
CA LYS A 278 14.36 -62.74 14.56
C LYS A 278 14.35 -64.19 14.07
N THR A 279 13.58 -64.50 13.01
CA THR A 279 14.03 -65.11 11.73
C THR A 279 12.88 -65.87 11.04
N LYS A 280 12.78 -65.71 9.70
CA LYS A 280 12.03 -66.52 8.72
C LYS A 280 10.49 -66.34 8.77
N ASP A 281 9.73 -66.11 7.68
CA ASP A 281 9.92 -66.38 6.27
C ASP A 281 9.15 -65.37 5.38
N LYS A 282 9.76 -65.06 4.23
CA LYS A 282 9.04 -64.59 3.03
C LYS A 282 8.19 -65.75 2.49
N ALA A 283 6.85 -65.60 2.47
CA ALA A 283 5.95 -66.08 1.40
C ALA A 283 4.47 -66.18 1.86
N ARG A 284 3.60 -65.34 1.27
CA ARG A 284 2.20 -65.62 0.85
C ARG A 284 1.56 -64.28 0.45
N PHE A 285 1.63 -63.88 -0.82
CA PHE A 285 0.76 -64.26 -1.95
C PHE A 285 -0.71 -63.80 -1.79
N TRP A 286 -1.08 -62.84 -2.63
CA TRP A 286 -2.41 -62.36 -3.05
C TRP A 286 -3.64 -63.22 -2.73
N LYS A 287 -4.74 -62.60 -2.24
CA LYS A 287 -6.12 -62.72 -2.78
C LYS A 287 -7.22 -61.93 -2.03
N SER A 288 -8.05 -61.25 -2.83
CA SER A 288 -9.52 -60.97 -2.74
C SER A 288 -10.20 -60.23 -1.56
N LYS A 289 -10.83 -59.10 -1.92
CA LYS A 289 -12.26 -58.69 -1.82
C LYS A 289 -13.12 -59.05 -0.57
N LYS A 290 -13.80 -57.98 -0.09
CA LYS A 290 -15.14 -57.86 0.56
C LYS A 290 -15.24 -58.06 2.09
N THR A 291 -15.92 -57.08 2.70
CA THR A 291 -16.40 -56.81 4.08
C THR A 291 -17.27 -57.90 4.73
N PRO A 292 -17.74 -57.80 6.02
CA PRO A 292 -17.32 -57.02 7.21
C PRO A 292 -17.29 -57.80 8.58
N LYS A 293 -16.82 -57.11 9.64
CA LYS A 293 -16.94 -57.34 11.12
C LYS A 293 -16.12 -58.47 11.80
N SER A 294 -15.26 -58.09 12.74
CA SER A 294 -15.29 -58.56 14.15
C SER A 294 -14.20 -57.89 15.00
N ASP A 295 -14.58 -57.46 16.20
CA ASP A 295 -13.73 -56.96 17.28
C ASP A 295 -12.60 -57.93 17.63
N VAL A 296 -11.35 -57.46 17.60
CA VAL A 296 -10.23 -58.00 18.38
C VAL A 296 -9.39 -56.81 18.83
N LYS A 297 -9.24 -56.66 20.16
CA LYS A 297 -8.34 -55.71 20.81
C LYS A 297 -6.88 -56.15 20.61
N ASP A 298 -6.10 -55.15 20.21
CA ASP A 298 -4.65 -54.87 20.31
C ASP A 298 -3.68 -55.94 20.86
N GLU A 299 -2.56 -56.12 20.16
CA GLU A 299 -1.24 -56.39 20.75
C GLU A 299 -0.12 -56.12 19.73
N ASP A 300 0.07 -54.85 19.33
CA ASP A 300 1.33 -54.37 18.76
C ASP A 300 1.80 -53.22 19.65
N GLY A 301 3.00 -53.36 20.24
CA GLY A 301 3.52 -52.49 21.30
C GLY A 301 3.90 -51.07 20.84
N GLU A 302 2.97 -50.33 20.23
CA GLU A 302 3.11 -48.93 19.83
C GLU A 302 2.35 -48.01 20.80
N GLU A 303 3.04 -47.02 21.37
CA GLU A 303 2.49 -45.95 22.21
C GLU A 303 2.23 -44.70 21.36
N ASP A 304 1.03 -44.11 21.48
CA ASP A 304 0.63 -42.87 20.81
C ASP A 304 1.16 -41.66 21.61
N VAL A 305 2.07 -40.86 21.03
CA VAL A 305 2.61 -39.62 21.62
C VAL A 305 1.99 -38.40 20.94
N MET A 306 1.22 -37.61 21.69
CA MET A 306 0.57 -36.38 21.22
C MET A 306 1.29 -35.15 21.78
N TRP A 307 2.17 -34.54 21.00
CA TRP A 307 3.16 -33.58 21.53
C TRP A 307 2.56 -32.31 22.17
N LEU A 308 1.37 -31.87 21.76
CA LEU A 308 0.68 -30.73 22.39
C LEU A 308 0.21 -31.05 23.81
N ARG A 309 -0.13 -32.32 24.10
CA ARG A 309 -0.59 -32.80 25.42
C ARG A 309 0.56 -33.39 26.24
N ASP A 310 1.47 -34.13 25.61
CA ASP A 310 2.45 -34.96 26.31
C ASP A 310 3.81 -34.30 26.46
N LEU A 311 4.19 -33.39 25.54
CA LEU A 311 5.54 -32.80 25.51
C LEU A 311 5.53 -31.30 25.85
N LEU A 312 4.63 -30.51 25.25
CA LEU A 312 4.58 -29.06 25.48
C LEU A 312 4.30 -28.66 26.93
N PRO A 313 3.38 -29.30 27.69
CA PRO A 313 3.09 -28.86 29.07
C PRO A 313 4.31 -28.90 29.99
N SER A 314 5.23 -29.85 29.77
CA SER A 314 6.48 -29.94 30.54
C SER A 314 7.43 -28.76 30.29
N LYS A 315 7.39 -28.15 29.10
CA LYS A 315 8.21 -26.99 28.73
C LYS A 315 7.52 -25.65 29.02
N PHE A 316 6.19 -25.64 29.03
CA PHE A 316 5.37 -24.43 29.20
C PHE A 316 4.27 -24.65 30.25
N PRO A 317 4.64 -24.77 31.54
CA PRO A 317 3.68 -25.07 32.61
C PRO A 317 2.61 -23.99 32.81
N ASN A 318 2.91 -22.74 32.46
CA ASN A 318 2.01 -21.58 32.60
C ASN A 318 1.24 -21.24 31.30
N ALA A 319 1.31 -22.08 30.27
CA ALA A 319 0.61 -21.86 29.01
C ALA A 319 -0.72 -22.62 28.95
N ARG A 320 -1.73 -22.06 28.29
CA ARG A 320 -2.91 -22.82 27.83
C ARG A 320 -2.64 -23.34 26.42
N ILE A 321 -2.71 -24.64 26.23
CA ILE A 321 -2.38 -25.32 24.97
C ILE A 321 -3.63 -25.94 24.38
N SER A 322 -3.93 -25.56 23.14
CA SER A 322 -5.14 -25.96 22.43
C SER A 322 -4.87 -26.32 20.97
N SER A 323 -5.77 -27.09 20.37
CA SER A 323 -5.81 -27.30 18.93
C SER A 323 -7.16 -26.90 18.35
N TYR A 324 -7.15 -26.22 17.21
CA TYR A 324 -8.34 -25.90 16.45
C TYR A 324 -8.49 -26.82 15.24
N SER A 325 -9.68 -27.41 15.14
CA SER A 325 -10.10 -28.31 14.10
C SER A 325 -11.38 -27.80 13.46
N TYR A 326 -11.42 -27.78 12.14
CA TYR A 326 -12.60 -27.42 11.35
C TYR A 326 -13.00 -28.61 10.48
N LYS A 327 -14.28 -28.68 10.08
CA LYS A 327 -14.79 -29.76 9.22
C LYS A 327 -14.06 -29.73 7.88
N SER A 328 -13.08 -30.62 7.73
CA SER A 328 -12.25 -30.77 6.54
C SER A 328 -12.13 -32.22 6.09
N ASP A 329 -12.95 -33.13 6.64
CA ASP A 329 -12.96 -34.54 6.25
C ASP A 329 -13.49 -34.69 4.82
N TRP A 330 -12.57 -34.93 3.89
CA TRP A 330 -12.83 -35.13 2.48
C TRP A 330 -13.63 -36.41 2.19
N ARG A 331 -13.77 -37.32 3.16
CA ARG A 331 -14.60 -38.53 3.01
C ARG A 331 -16.09 -38.22 3.07
N ASP A 332 -16.45 -37.08 3.66
CA ASP A 332 -17.82 -36.57 3.68
C ASP A 332 -18.06 -35.64 2.47
N ARG A 333 -18.76 -36.17 1.46
CA ARG A 333 -19.07 -35.45 0.20
C ARG A 333 -20.00 -34.25 0.38
N GLN A 334 -20.60 -34.06 1.56
CA GLN A 334 -21.47 -32.92 1.84
C GLN A 334 -20.71 -31.68 2.33
N VAL A 335 -19.45 -31.84 2.77
CA VAL A 335 -18.64 -30.74 3.33
C VAL A 335 -17.94 -29.98 2.19
N LYS A 336 -18.38 -28.74 1.91
CA LYS A 336 -17.69 -27.81 1.01
C LYS A 336 -16.83 -26.86 1.84
N THR A 337 -15.51 -27.02 1.78
CA THR A 337 -14.58 -26.20 2.55
C THR A 337 -14.21 -24.92 1.78
N ASN A 338 -14.58 -23.75 2.31
CA ASN A 338 -14.17 -22.43 1.81
C ASN A 338 -13.17 -21.78 2.78
N LEU A 339 -12.02 -21.31 2.27
CA LEU A 339 -10.94 -20.75 3.10
C LEU A 339 -11.43 -19.56 3.95
N ARG A 340 -12.19 -18.65 3.36
CA ARG A 340 -12.67 -17.43 4.05
C ARG A 340 -13.67 -17.77 5.15
N GLU A 341 -14.53 -18.75 4.93
CA GLU A 341 -15.47 -19.24 5.94
C GLU A 341 -14.74 -19.92 7.10
N CYS A 342 -13.77 -20.80 6.81
CA CYS A 342 -12.95 -21.45 7.84
C CYS A 342 -12.19 -20.42 8.69
N ALA A 343 -11.63 -19.38 8.06
CA ALA A 343 -10.94 -18.28 8.73
C ALA A 343 -11.89 -17.46 9.63
N ASN A 344 -13.08 -17.11 9.12
CA ASN A 344 -14.07 -16.38 9.91
C ASN A 344 -14.60 -17.19 11.09
N GLN A 345 -14.86 -18.49 10.90
CA GLN A 345 -15.24 -19.38 11.98
C GLN A 345 -14.15 -19.46 13.06
N PHE A 346 -12.89 -19.62 12.65
CA PHE A 346 -11.75 -19.62 13.56
C PHE A 346 -11.67 -18.33 14.39
N LEU A 347 -11.75 -17.16 13.75
CA LEU A 347 -11.76 -15.87 14.45
C LEU A 347 -12.92 -15.73 15.44
N ASN A 348 -14.13 -16.10 15.02
CA ASN A 348 -15.33 -15.99 15.86
C ASN A 348 -15.20 -16.85 17.12
N ILE A 349 -14.68 -18.07 16.99
CA ILE A 349 -14.48 -18.98 18.13
C ILE A 349 -13.41 -18.42 19.06
N LEU A 350 -12.28 -17.94 18.52
CA LEU A 350 -11.24 -17.30 19.35
C LEU A 350 -11.75 -16.06 20.08
N HIS A 351 -12.60 -15.27 19.43
CA HIS A 351 -13.23 -14.11 20.05
C HIS A 351 -14.18 -14.54 21.18
N GLN A 352 -15.03 -15.55 20.96
CA GLN A 352 -15.95 -16.08 21.97
C GLN A 352 -15.23 -16.66 23.21
N GLU A 353 -14.09 -17.30 23.02
CA GLU A 353 -13.29 -17.93 24.09
C GLU A 353 -12.36 -16.95 24.84
N ARG A 354 -12.34 -15.67 24.44
CA ARG A 354 -11.46 -14.64 25.01
C ARG A 354 -12.25 -13.37 25.33
N GLN A 355 -13.22 -13.50 26.23
CA GLN A 355 -14.13 -12.39 26.56
C GLN A 355 -13.68 -11.61 27.79
N LEU A 356 -12.91 -12.21 28.69
CA LEU A 356 -12.43 -11.53 29.89
C LEU A 356 -11.27 -10.56 29.57
N PRO A 357 -11.11 -9.44 30.29
CA PRO A 357 -10.09 -8.43 29.99
C PRO A 357 -8.63 -8.94 30.01
N ASN A 358 -8.31 -9.86 30.92
CA ASN A 358 -7.04 -10.57 31.01
C ASN A 358 -6.84 -11.50 29.79
N GLU A 359 -7.88 -12.24 29.38
CA GLU A 359 -7.86 -13.10 28.21
C GLU A 359 -7.76 -12.32 26.90
N ARG A 360 -8.38 -11.14 26.80
CA ARG A 360 -8.35 -10.30 25.59
C ARG A 360 -6.98 -9.72 25.26
N LYS A 361 -6.10 -9.59 26.27
CA LYS A 361 -4.74 -9.04 26.12
C LYS A 361 -3.63 -10.08 26.30
N ARG A 362 -3.98 -11.31 26.63
CA ARG A 362 -3.01 -12.38 26.84
C ARG A 362 -2.25 -12.70 25.53
N PRO A 363 -0.93 -12.88 25.55
CA PRO A 363 -0.21 -13.26 24.34
C PRO A 363 -0.73 -14.56 23.69
N LEU A 364 -0.77 -14.56 22.35
CA LEU A 364 -1.27 -15.66 21.53
C LEU A 364 -0.21 -16.10 20.51
N VAL A 365 0.13 -17.40 20.53
CA VAL A 365 1.00 -18.05 19.55
C VAL A 365 0.17 -18.97 18.67
N LEU A 366 0.22 -18.75 17.36
CA LEU A 366 -0.52 -19.55 16.39
C LEU A 366 0.41 -20.49 15.62
N ILE A 367 0.05 -21.77 15.53
CA ILE A 367 0.81 -22.78 14.80
C ILE A 367 -0.06 -23.35 13.68
N GLY A 368 0.23 -23.04 12.42
CA GLY A 368 -0.52 -23.54 11.27
C GLY A 368 0.17 -24.74 10.64
N HIS A 369 -0.57 -25.81 10.34
CA HIS A 369 -0.06 -26.92 9.51
C HIS A 369 -0.78 -26.97 8.15
N SER A 370 -0.01 -27.02 7.06
CA SER A 370 -0.56 -27.15 5.70
C SER A 370 -1.64 -26.08 5.40
N LEU A 371 -2.87 -26.47 5.02
CA LEU A 371 -3.99 -25.53 4.80
C LEU A 371 -4.29 -24.65 6.03
N GLY A 372 -4.03 -25.14 7.26
CA GLY A 372 -4.19 -24.36 8.49
C GLY A 372 -3.34 -23.09 8.52
N SER A 373 -2.20 -23.08 7.84
CA SER A 373 -1.36 -21.88 7.66
C SER A 373 -2.08 -20.80 6.84
N LEU A 374 -2.79 -21.19 5.78
CA LEU A 374 -3.60 -20.26 4.98
C LEU A 374 -4.85 -19.79 5.73
N VAL A 375 -5.45 -20.66 6.57
CA VAL A 375 -6.56 -20.27 7.44
C VAL A 375 -6.12 -19.18 8.41
N ILE A 376 -4.93 -19.30 9.01
CA ILE A 376 -4.35 -18.26 9.88
C ILE A 376 -4.09 -16.97 9.10
N GLN A 377 -3.47 -17.03 7.91
CA GLN A 377 -3.23 -15.82 7.10
C GLN A 377 -4.54 -15.10 6.78
N GLN A 378 -5.54 -15.83 6.29
CA GLN A 378 -6.85 -15.27 5.94
C GLN A 378 -7.57 -14.74 7.17
N ALA A 379 -7.46 -15.39 8.33
CA ALA A 379 -8.04 -14.95 9.59
C ALA A 379 -7.40 -13.62 10.04
N LEU A 380 -6.07 -13.53 10.03
CA LEU A 380 -5.40 -12.30 10.45
C LEU A 380 -5.68 -11.13 9.50
N VAL A 381 -5.76 -11.38 8.19
CA VAL A 381 -6.20 -10.37 7.20
C VAL A 381 -7.65 -9.94 7.46
N ASN A 382 -8.57 -10.88 7.70
CA ASN A 382 -9.96 -10.56 8.02
C ASN A 382 -10.09 -9.77 9.33
N ALA A 383 -9.26 -10.07 10.34
CA ALA A 383 -9.23 -9.34 11.61
C ALA A 383 -8.77 -7.88 11.44
N CYS A 384 -7.92 -7.56 10.46
CA CYS A 384 -7.59 -6.17 10.14
C CYS A 384 -8.78 -5.39 9.56
N LEU A 385 -9.66 -6.08 8.83
CA LEU A 385 -10.81 -5.45 8.17
C LEU A 385 -12.02 -5.25 9.10
N GLN A 386 -12.00 -5.88 10.28
CA GLN A 386 -13.15 -5.93 11.18
C GLN A 386 -12.76 -5.41 12.58
N PRO A 387 -13.28 -4.25 13.01
CA PRO A 387 -12.93 -3.63 14.30
C PRO A 387 -13.15 -4.53 15.52
N ASN A 388 -14.11 -5.45 15.45
CA ASN A 388 -14.48 -6.36 16.54
C ASN A 388 -13.35 -7.33 16.94
N PHE A 389 -12.35 -7.53 16.07
CA PHE A 389 -11.21 -8.42 16.32
C PHE A 389 -9.92 -7.68 16.66
N THR A 390 -9.99 -6.38 16.99
CA THR A 390 -8.80 -5.56 17.29
C THR A 390 -7.98 -6.14 18.45
N ASP A 391 -8.63 -6.50 19.57
CA ASP A 391 -7.94 -7.08 20.72
C ASP A 391 -7.26 -8.41 20.38
N LEU A 392 -7.95 -9.24 19.58
CA LEU A 392 -7.41 -10.52 19.13
C LEU A 392 -6.18 -10.33 18.23
N ARG A 393 -6.24 -9.35 17.31
CA ARG A 393 -5.14 -8.97 16.42
C ARG A 393 -3.91 -8.53 17.21
N LEU A 394 -4.09 -7.67 18.20
CA LEU A 394 -2.99 -7.12 19.01
C LEU A 394 -2.38 -8.18 19.92
N SER A 395 -3.19 -9.15 20.35
CA SER A 395 -2.76 -10.27 21.18
C SER A 395 -1.85 -11.28 20.48
N VAL A 396 -1.76 -11.28 19.14
CA VAL A 396 -0.89 -12.21 18.42
C VAL A 396 0.58 -11.83 18.65
N ALA A 397 1.27 -12.67 19.41
CA ALA A 397 2.69 -12.53 19.72
C ALA A 397 3.57 -13.02 18.56
N GLY A 398 3.19 -14.14 17.95
CA GLY A 398 3.92 -14.70 16.80
C GLY A 398 3.20 -15.88 16.15
N VAL A 399 3.70 -16.26 14.97
CA VAL A 399 3.09 -17.31 14.14
C VAL A 399 4.16 -18.29 13.64
N ILE A 400 3.87 -19.58 13.78
CA ILE A 400 4.71 -20.66 13.25
C ILE A 400 3.93 -21.38 12.15
N PHE A 401 4.52 -21.49 10.97
CA PHE A 401 3.94 -22.23 9.85
C PHE A 401 4.70 -23.52 9.61
N LEU A 402 3.98 -24.64 9.53
CA LEU A 402 4.48 -25.97 9.25
C LEU A 402 3.99 -26.38 7.85
N GLY A 403 4.80 -26.14 6.82
CA GLY A 403 4.50 -26.54 5.44
C GLY A 403 3.30 -25.82 4.80
N GLY A 404 3.15 -24.51 5.00
CA GLY A 404 2.06 -23.73 4.38
C GLY A 404 2.24 -23.57 2.86
N PRO A 405 1.24 -23.82 2.00
CA PRO A 405 1.38 -23.71 0.55
C PRO A 405 1.14 -22.28 0.03
N PHE A 406 1.98 -21.32 0.43
CA PHE A 406 1.78 -19.88 0.15
C PHE A 406 1.84 -19.51 -1.34
N GLN A 407 2.57 -20.28 -2.16
CA GLN A 407 2.63 -20.08 -3.61
C GLN A 407 1.90 -21.18 -4.40
N GLY A 408 1.12 -22.01 -3.71
CA GLY A 408 0.43 -23.18 -4.28
C GLY A 408 1.35 -24.37 -4.52
N SER A 409 0.81 -25.47 -5.05
CA SER A 409 1.58 -26.69 -5.36
C SER A 409 1.42 -27.11 -6.83
N ASP A 410 2.41 -27.86 -7.36
CA ASP A 410 2.47 -28.26 -8.78
C ASP A 410 1.25 -29.10 -9.17
N ALA A 411 0.55 -28.70 -10.23
CA ALA A 411 -0.69 -29.33 -10.72
C ALA A 411 -0.59 -30.85 -10.96
N ALA A 412 0.58 -31.42 -11.28
CA ALA A 412 0.74 -32.86 -11.48
C ALA A 412 0.80 -33.65 -10.15
N ILE A 413 1.47 -33.08 -9.14
CA ILE A 413 1.58 -33.62 -7.77
C ILE A 413 0.26 -33.35 -7.03
N PHE A 414 -0.25 -32.13 -7.17
CA PHE A 414 -1.52 -31.65 -6.67
C PHE A 414 -2.71 -32.39 -7.28
N GLY A 415 -2.72 -32.68 -8.59
CA GLY A 415 -3.76 -33.46 -9.25
C GLY A 415 -3.82 -34.93 -8.81
N GLN A 416 -2.67 -35.52 -8.42
CA GLN A 416 -2.61 -36.87 -7.83
C GLN A 416 -2.99 -36.90 -6.34
N TRP A 417 -2.64 -35.86 -5.58
CA TRP A 417 -3.13 -35.62 -4.22
C TRP A 417 -4.65 -35.42 -4.20
N LEU A 418 -5.22 -34.69 -5.16
CA LEU A 418 -6.65 -34.47 -5.34
C LEU A 418 -7.42 -35.69 -5.85
N ALA A 419 -6.78 -36.59 -6.59
CA ALA A 419 -7.40 -37.84 -7.03
C ALA A 419 -7.83 -38.73 -5.84
N GLN A 420 -7.28 -38.49 -4.64
CA GLN A 420 -7.64 -39.17 -3.41
C GLN A 420 -8.73 -38.43 -2.59
N LEU A 421 -9.07 -37.18 -2.92
CA LEU A 421 -9.90 -36.27 -2.12
C LEU A 421 -11.25 -35.96 -2.81
N SER A 422 -12.22 -36.88 -2.72
CA SER A 422 -13.55 -36.71 -3.32
C SER A 422 -14.47 -35.81 -2.49
N GLY A 423 -14.41 -34.47 -2.64
CA GLY A 423 -15.33 -33.56 -1.95
C GLY A 423 -14.98 -32.06 -1.98
N LEU A 424 -13.79 -31.67 -2.46
CA LEU A 424 -13.33 -30.28 -2.45
C LEU A 424 -14.04 -29.39 -3.48
N GLU A 425 -14.31 -28.13 -3.09
CA GLU A 425 -14.90 -27.12 -3.97
C GLU A 425 -13.90 -26.67 -5.04
N SER A 426 -14.35 -26.54 -6.29
CA SER A 426 -13.49 -26.16 -7.43
C SER A 426 -12.75 -24.83 -7.27
N THR A 427 -13.27 -23.92 -6.43
CA THR A 427 -12.70 -22.60 -6.13
C THR A 427 -11.47 -22.72 -5.24
N LEU A 428 -11.56 -23.43 -4.11
CA LEU A 428 -10.41 -23.72 -3.24
C LEU A 428 -9.32 -24.48 -4.01
N LEU A 429 -9.72 -25.39 -4.90
CA LEU A 429 -8.80 -26.13 -5.76
C LEU A 429 -8.05 -25.24 -6.75
N LYS A 430 -8.72 -24.28 -7.38
CA LYS A 430 -8.07 -23.28 -8.24
C LYS A 430 -7.13 -22.39 -7.43
N MET A 431 -7.55 -21.98 -6.23
CA MET A 431 -6.77 -21.12 -5.36
C MET A 431 -5.44 -21.75 -4.95
N LEU A 432 -5.41 -23.06 -4.67
CA LEU A 432 -4.21 -23.77 -4.22
C LEU A 432 -3.23 -24.18 -5.35
N GLN A 433 -3.55 -23.89 -6.62
CA GLN A 433 -2.65 -24.16 -7.75
C GLN A 433 -1.43 -23.24 -7.72
N LYS A 434 -0.28 -23.78 -8.12
CA LYS A 434 0.97 -23.00 -8.21
C LYS A 434 0.79 -21.77 -9.11
N GLY A 435 1.15 -20.59 -8.59
CA GLY A 435 1.02 -19.31 -9.31
C GLY A 435 -0.40 -18.71 -9.28
N SER A 436 -1.26 -19.14 -8.36
CA SER A 436 -2.58 -18.54 -8.13
C SER A 436 -2.48 -17.06 -7.73
N LEU A 437 -3.23 -16.20 -8.43
CA LEU A 437 -3.34 -14.77 -8.10
C LEU A 437 -3.98 -14.55 -6.74
N ASP A 438 -4.92 -15.41 -6.32
CA ASP A 438 -5.62 -15.30 -5.05
C ASP A 438 -4.68 -15.59 -3.86
N LEU A 439 -3.77 -16.56 -3.99
CA LEU A 439 -2.75 -16.83 -2.96
C LEU A 439 -1.69 -15.74 -2.89
N PHE A 440 -1.31 -15.19 -4.04
CA PHE A 440 -0.40 -14.05 -4.10
C PHE A 440 -1.02 -12.82 -3.44
N ALA A 441 -2.29 -12.51 -3.74
CA ALA A 441 -3.04 -11.44 -3.10
C ALA A 441 -3.14 -11.65 -1.58
N LEU A 442 -3.55 -12.84 -1.13
CA LEU A 442 -3.63 -13.16 0.30
C LEU A 442 -2.27 -13.01 1.02
N SER A 443 -1.19 -13.50 0.40
CA SER A 443 0.16 -13.37 0.97
C SER A 443 0.63 -11.91 1.00
N THR A 444 0.26 -11.11 0.00
CA THR A 444 0.57 -9.68 -0.09
C THR A 444 -0.20 -8.86 0.94
N ASP A 445 -1.50 -9.11 1.09
CA ASP A 445 -2.36 -8.47 2.10
C ASP A 445 -1.88 -8.81 3.51
N PHE A 446 -1.53 -10.08 3.74
CA PHE A 446 -0.96 -10.54 4.99
C PHE A 446 0.39 -9.86 5.29
N TYR A 447 1.30 -9.80 4.31
CA TYR A 447 2.59 -9.13 4.46
C TYR A 447 2.43 -7.63 4.73
N SER A 448 1.52 -6.96 4.02
CA SER A 448 1.28 -5.52 4.20
C SER A 448 0.69 -5.20 5.58
N SER A 449 -0.09 -6.13 6.15
CA SER A 449 -0.76 -5.94 7.44
C SER A 449 0.05 -6.42 8.65
N TYR A 450 0.94 -7.40 8.45
CA TYR A 450 1.69 -8.10 9.52
C TYR A 450 3.18 -8.24 9.17
N GLY A 451 3.73 -7.29 8.40
CA GLY A 451 5.13 -7.26 8.00
C GLY A 451 6.11 -7.29 9.18
N ASP A 452 5.72 -6.76 10.33
CA ASP A 452 6.54 -6.74 11.55
C ASP A 452 6.25 -7.91 12.51
N LEU A 453 5.31 -8.79 12.16
CA LEU A 453 4.96 -9.93 13.00
C LEU A 453 6.12 -10.95 13.02
N ASP A 454 6.40 -11.45 14.22
CA ASP A 454 7.41 -12.47 14.44
C ASP A 454 6.91 -13.83 13.92
N LEU A 455 7.51 -14.27 12.83
CA LEU A 455 7.02 -15.37 12.02
C LEU A 455 8.15 -16.29 11.58
N VAL A 456 7.89 -17.60 11.68
CA VAL A 456 8.81 -18.66 11.29
C VAL A 456 8.12 -19.68 10.40
N CYS A 457 8.69 -19.96 9.23
CA CYS A 457 8.21 -21.00 8.32
C CYS A 457 9.12 -22.24 8.36
N PHE A 458 8.53 -23.41 8.62
CA PHE A 458 9.18 -24.71 8.54
C PHE A 458 8.78 -25.43 7.24
N TYR A 459 9.77 -26.05 6.57
CA TYR A 459 9.56 -26.81 5.34
C TYR A 459 10.15 -28.22 5.41
N GLU A 460 9.60 -29.13 4.60
CA GLU A 460 10.03 -30.52 4.51
C GLU A 460 11.35 -30.67 3.74
N LYS A 461 12.27 -31.50 4.24
CA LYS A 461 13.50 -31.85 3.52
C LYS A 461 13.39 -33.17 2.78
N GLU A 462 12.63 -34.12 3.31
CA GLU A 462 12.43 -35.42 2.68
C GLU A 462 11.30 -35.37 1.64
N LYS A 463 11.32 -36.31 0.69
CA LYS A 463 10.29 -36.45 -0.34
C LYS A 463 9.29 -37.52 0.11
N ALA A 464 8.01 -37.18 0.14
CA ALA A 464 6.95 -38.15 0.40
C ALA A 464 6.91 -39.22 -0.69
N GLU A 465 6.69 -40.48 -0.29
CA GLU A 465 6.64 -41.63 -1.18
C GLU A 465 5.18 -41.94 -1.58
N PHE A 466 4.86 -41.71 -2.84
CA PHE A 466 3.54 -41.94 -3.41
C PHE A 466 3.51 -43.29 -4.15
N PHE A 467 2.59 -44.17 -3.72
CA PHE A 467 2.36 -45.51 -4.29
C PHE A 467 3.61 -46.41 -4.40
N GLY A 468 4.59 -46.22 -3.52
CA GLY A 468 5.78 -47.09 -3.40
C GLY A 468 6.82 -46.99 -4.52
N ILE A 469 6.73 -46.00 -5.42
CA ILE A 469 7.65 -45.86 -6.57
C ILE A 469 8.01 -44.39 -6.88
N ILE A 470 7.18 -43.39 -6.51
CA ILE A 470 7.39 -41.98 -6.84
C ILE A 470 7.71 -41.18 -5.56
N LYS A 471 8.86 -40.52 -5.52
CA LYS A 471 9.24 -39.62 -4.41
C LYS A 471 9.17 -38.15 -4.86
N ALA A 472 8.29 -37.36 -4.24
CA ALA A 472 8.14 -35.92 -4.53
C ALA A 472 7.87 -35.11 -3.24
N GLN A 473 8.25 -33.83 -3.22
CA GLN A 473 7.86 -32.90 -2.15
C GLN A 473 6.42 -32.43 -2.41
N VAL A 474 5.61 -32.33 -1.35
CA VAL A 474 4.20 -31.93 -1.43
C VAL A 474 4.09 -30.40 -1.56
N VAL A 475 4.94 -29.69 -0.81
CA VAL A 475 5.10 -28.24 -0.90
C VAL A 475 6.58 -27.94 -1.06
N ASP A 476 6.97 -27.34 -2.19
CA ASP A 476 8.38 -26.97 -2.42
C ASP A 476 8.84 -25.83 -1.50
N LEU A 477 10.16 -25.64 -1.40
CA LEU A 477 10.75 -24.59 -0.56
C LEU A 477 10.18 -23.19 -0.87
N GLN A 478 9.95 -22.88 -2.14
CA GLN A 478 9.46 -21.55 -2.54
C GLN A 478 8.02 -21.32 -2.09
N SER A 479 7.20 -22.36 -2.09
CA SER A 479 5.82 -22.30 -1.63
C SER A 479 5.69 -22.36 -0.10
N ALA A 480 6.60 -23.08 0.57
CA ALA A 480 6.63 -23.20 2.03
C ALA A 480 7.20 -21.98 2.76
N THR A 481 7.73 -20.98 2.03
CA THR A 481 8.44 -19.83 2.61
C THR A 481 7.81 -18.50 2.20
N LEU A 482 7.94 -17.51 3.08
CA LEU A 482 7.53 -16.13 2.82
C LEU A 482 8.79 -15.24 2.70
N LEU A 483 8.82 -14.36 1.71
CA LEU A 483 9.97 -13.51 1.39
C LEU A 483 10.35 -12.64 2.60
N GLY A 484 11.65 -12.59 2.97
CA GLY A 484 12.14 -11.77 4.08
C GLY A 484 11.85 -12.31 5.49
N LYS A 485 11.26 -13.51 5.63
CA LYS A 485 10.94 -14.14 6.92
C LYS A 485 11.87 -15.32 7.23
N ARG A 486 11.93 -15.72 8.51
CA ARG A 486 12.80 -16.81 8.98
C ARG A 486 12.27 -18.16 8.48
N ASN A 487 13.14 -18.92 7.83
CA ASN A 487 12.79 -20.21 7.23
C ASN A 487 13.73 -21.31 7.76
N MET A 488 13.19 -22.44 8.20
CA MET A 488 13.96 -23.57 8.72
C MET A 488 13.48 -24.89 8.12
N SER A 489 14.41 -25.83 7.88
CA SER A 489 14.06 -27.17 7.42
C SER A 489 13.86 -28.13 8.59
N LEU A 490 12.96 -29.11 8.42
CA LEU A 490 12.87 -30.29 9.28
C LEU A 490 13.22 -31.54 8.48
N ASP A 491 13.95 -32.46 9.11
CA ASP A 491 14.35 -33.74 8.52
C ASP A 491 13.15 -34.72 8.56
N THR A 492 12.13 -34.44 7.76
CA THR A 492 10.90 -35.25 7.61
C THR A 492 10.21 -34.92 6.28
N ASP A 493 9.23 -35.75 5.90
CA ASP A 493 8.25 -35.43 4.86
C ASP A 493 7.11 -34.52 5.37
N HIS A 494 6.26 -34.06 4.46
CA HIS A 494 5.14 -33.15 4.74
C HIS A 494 4.21 -33.64 5.85
N SER A 495 4.01 -34.94 5.97
CA SER A 495 3.08 -35.54 6.93
C SER A 495 3.66 -35.68 8.34
N GLY A 496 4.99 -35.60 8.47
CA GLY A 496 5.70 -35.60 9.73
C GLY A 496 6.04 -34.20 10.25
N LEU A 497 5.78 -33.12 9.50
CA LEU A 497 6.00 -31.73 9.93
C LEU A 497 5.25 -31.34 11.20
N ASN A 498 4.23 -32.10 11.59
CA ASN A 498 3.37 -31.85 12.75
C ASN A 498 3.30 -33.02 13.75
N LYS A 499 4.15 -34.04 13.61
CA LYS A 499 4.14 -35.26 14.43
C LYS A 499 5.50 -35.50 15.08
N PHE A 500 5.53 -35.40 16.41
CA PHE A 500 6.77 -35.47 17.19
C PHE A 500 6.73 -36.53 18.28
N GLY A 501 7.87 -37.18 18.48
CA GLY A 501 8.08 -38.22 19.49
C GLY A 501 8.83 -37.71 20.71
N ARG A 502 8.99 -38.55 21.75
CA ARG A 502 9.62 -38.13 23.02
C ARG A 502 11.10 -37.74 22.87
N GLN A 503 11.79 -38.29 21.87
CA GLN A 503 13.22 -38.02 21.59
C GLN A 503 13.44 -37.51 20.14
N ASP A 504 12.58 -36.60 19.67
CA ASP A 504 12.64 -36.08 18.30
C ASP A 504 13.48 -34.79 18.17
N GLN A 505 14.49 -34.79 17.29
CA GLN A 505 15.32 -33.61 17.04
C GLN A 505 14.53 -32.46 16.38
N ASN A 506 13.52 -32.79 15.55
CA ASN A 506 12.68 -31.80 14.89
C ASN A 506 11.78 -31.06 15.91
N PHE A 507 11.34 -31.75 16.97
CA PHE A 507 10.58 -31.13 18.06
C PHE A 507 11.41 -30.11 18.83
N GLU A 508 12.70 -30.40 19.05
CA GLU A 508 13.57 -29.49 19.77
C GLU A 508 13.71 -28.15 19.03
N LEU A 509 13.81 -28.17 17.69
CA LEU A 509 13.84 -26.96 16.85
C LEU A 509 12.56 -26.12 16.97
N ILE A 510 11.40 -26.75 16.89
CA ILE A 510 10.11 -26.05 17.04
C ILE A 510 9.95 -25.52 18.46
N SER A 511 10.30 -26.33 19.47
CA SER A 511 10.16 -25.93 20.88
C SER A 511 11.01 -24.71 21.24
N LYS A 512 12.20 -24.56 20.62
CA LYS A 512 13.05 -23.37 20.80
C LYS A 512 12.41 -22.10 20.25
N GLU A 513 11.77 -22.17 19.09
CA GLU A 513 11.06 -21.01 18.53
C GLU A 513 9.80 -20.67 19.31
N ILE A 514 9.03 -21.67 19.75
CA ILE A 514 7.90 -21.44 20.65
C ILE A 514 8.39 -20.76 21.94
N THR A 515 9.53 -21.22 22.50
CA THR A 515 10.13 -20.62 23.71
C THR A 515 10.48 -19.16 23.48
N ARG A 516 11.13 -18.85 22.37
CA ARG A 516 11.51 -17.49 22.01
C ARG A 516 10.29 -16.57 21.86
N ILE A 517 9.28 -17.00 21.10
CA ILE A 517 8.04 -16.23 20.90
C ILE A 517 7.30 -16.07 22.24
N ALA A 518 7.28 -17.11 23.09
CA ALA A 518 6.63 -17.05 24.39
C ALA A 518 7.33 -16.09 25.37
N GLN A 519 8.66 -16.03 25.35
CA GLN A 519 9.44 -15.11 26.19
C GLN A 519 9.28 -13.64 25.76
N ASP A 520 9.31 -13.36 24.46
CA ASP A 520 9.14 -12.00 23.93
C ASP A 520 7.67 -11.55 23.88
N GLY A 521 6.74 -12.50 23.84
CA GLY A 521 5.32 -12.29 23.60
C GLY A 521 4.64 -11.28 24.52
N PRO A 522 4.77 -11.38 25.86
CA PRO A 522 4.17 -10.41 26.79
C PRO A 522 4.61 -8.98 26.51
N ARG A 523 5.91 -8.75 26.24
CA ARG A 523 6.45 -7.42 25.91
C ARG A 523 5.92 -6.92 24.57
N ILE A 524 5.90 -7.76 23.55
CA ILE A 524 5.41 -7.41 22.21
C ILE A 524 3.93 -7.02 22.27
N VAL A 525 3.12 -7.82 22.94
CA VAL A 525 1.67 -7.60 23.04
C VAL A 525 1.36 -6.40 23.93
N ALA A 526 2.07 -6.21 25.04
CA ALA A 526 1.94 -5.02 25.86
C ALA A 526 2.23 -3.74 25.06
N ASN A 527 3.31 -3.72 24.26
CA ASN A 527 3.62 -2.58 23.39
C ASN A 527 2.51 -2.33 22.36
N LYS A 528 2.02 -3.38 21.68
CA LYS A 528 0.90 -3.27 20.72
C LYS A 528 -0.38 -2.70 21.36
N PHE A 529 -0.69 -3.09 22.58
CA PHE A 529 -1.85 -2.55 23.32
C PHE A 529 -1.59 -1.17 23.93
N LEU A 530 -0.35 -0.78 24.20
CA LEU A 530 0.00 0.59 24.58
C LEU A 530 -0.13 1.53 23.39
N GLU A 531 0.33 1.09 22.21
CA GLU A 531 0.17 1.79 20.93
C GLU A 531 -1.31 1.96 20.52
N ASN A 532 -2.18 1.01 20.88
CA ASN A 532 -3.59 1.01 20.49
C ASN A 532 -4.59 1.41 21.61
N GLY A 533 -4.17 1.41 22.88
CA GLY A 533 -5.01 1.63 24.07
C GLY A 533 -4.98 3.06 24.61
N GLY A 534 -4.11 3.91 24.07
CA GLY A 534 -4.38 5.34 24.02
C GLY A 534 -5.24 5.61 22.80
N SER A 535 -6.17 6.57 22.88
CA SER A 535 -6.48 7.38 21.72
C SER A 535 -5.18 8.03 21.26
N ALA A 536 -4.43 7.30 20.44
CA ALA A 536 -3.20 7.69 19.79
C ALA A 536 -3.54 7.53 18.31
N THR A 537 -3.82 8.60 17.57
CA THR A 537 -2.75 9.47 17.08
C THR A 537 -1.54 8.58 16.80
N ILE A 538 -1.33 8.21 15.54
CA ILE A 538 0.04 7.91 15.13
C ILE A 538 0.82 9.17 15.51
N LEU A 539 1.48 9.17 16.67
CA LEU A 539 2.37 10.23 17.08
C LEU A 539 3.61 10.00 16.24
N GLY A 540 3.54 10.55 15.03
CA GLY A 540 4.54 10.31 14.01
C GLY A 540 3.98 10.59 12.62
N ASN A 541 4.56 11.60 11.99
CA ASN A 541 4.44 11.78 10.57
C ASN A 541 5.06 10.58 9.83
N VAL A 542 4.26 9.84 9.06
CA VAL A 542 4.74 8.72 8.23
C VAL A 542 5.14 9.23 6.85
N HIS A 543 4.39 10.21 6.32
CA HIS A 543 4.66 10.80 5.02
C HIS A 543 5.04 12.28 5.15
N TRP A 544 6.33 12.57 4.98
CA TRP A 544 6.86 13.93 4.91
C TRP A 544 7.25 14.27 3.47
N ILE A 545 6.29 14.79 2.69
CA ILE A 545 6.52 15.23 1.30
C ILE A 545 6.51 16.76 1.27
N VAL A 546 7.54 17.36 1.87
CA VAL A 546 7.74 18.81 1.94
C VAL A 546 9.03 19.17 1.20
N PRO A 547 9.04 20.21 0.35
CA PRO A 547 10.13 20.44 -0.61
C PRO A 547 11.44 20.92 0.02
N ARG A 548 11.39 21.54 1.20
CA ARG A 548 12.57 22.09 1.90
C ARG A 548 12.33 22.22 3.41
N PRO A 549 13.40 22.23 4.24
CA PRO A 549 13.27 22.50 5.68
C PRO A 549 12.92 23.98 5.95
N VAL A 550 12.52 24.25 7.19
CA VAL A 550 12.23 25.61 7.67
C VAL A 550 13.51 26.46 7.66
N ASN A 551 13.43 27.68 7.16
CA ASN A 551 14.56 28.60 7.16
C ASN A 551 14.94 29.03 8.60
N ASN A 552 16.23 28.91 8.95
CA ASN A 552 16.77 29.31 10.26
C ASN A 552 16.64 30.81 10.55
N LEU A 553 16.47 31.64 9.52
CA LEU A 553 16.24 33.08 9.64
C LEU A 553 14.77 33.45 9.86
N PHE A 554 13.86 32.48 9.87
CA PHE A 554 12.44 32.74 10.14
C PHE A 554 12.28 33.51 11.45
N THR A 555 11.59 34.64 11.39
CA THR A 555 11.46 35.59 12.51
C THR A 555 10.03 36.09 12.58
N GLY A 556 9.53 36.28 13.80
CA GLY A 556 8.24 36.90 14.04
C GLY A 556 7.03 36.03 13.73
N ARG A 557 5.88 36.71 13.56
CA ARG A 557 4.60 36.12 13.13
C ARG A 557 4.06 34.99 14.01
N THR A 558 4.45 34.96 15.29
CA THR A 558 3.99 33.98 16.29
C THR A 558 2.48 33.95 16.40
N GLU A 559 1.84 35.12 16.39
CA GLU A 559 0.40 35.25 16.53
C GLU A 559 -0.36 34.75 15.28
N LEU A 560 0.17 35.00 14.07
CA LEU A 560 -0.36 34.42 12.83
C LEU A 560 -0.22 32.89 12.80
N LEU A 561 0.95 32.37 13.17
CA LEU A 561 1.19 30.92 13.24
C LEU A 561 0.27 30.22 14.24
N ARG A 562 0.03 30.86 15.39
CA ARG A 562 -0.91 30.39 16.41
C ARG A 562 -2.32 30.27 15.85
N ARG A 563 -2.82 31.32 15.18
CA ARG A 563 -4.15 31.31 14.53
C ARG A 563 -4.29 30.22 13.47
N ILE A 564 -3.29 30.06 12.59
CA ILE A 564 -3.31 29.00 11.58
C ILE A 564 -3.34 27.62 12.24
N LYS A 565 -2.51 27.41 13.27
CA LYS A 565 -2.46 26.15 14.01
C LYS A 565 -3.81 25.83 14.67
N GLU A 566 -4.42 26.79 15.35
CA GLU A 566 -5.72 26.62 16.02
C GLU A 566 -6.84 26.31 15.02
N ALA A 567 -6.85 26.99 13.86
CA ALA A 567 -7.81 26.74 12.80
C ALA A 567 -7.69 25.31 12.24
N LEU A 568 -6.46 24.81 12.07
CA LEU A 568 -6.17 23.53 11.44
C LEU A 568 -6.05 22.35 12.42
N SER A 569 -6.08 22.59 13.74
CA SER A 569 -5.88 21.54 14.74
C SER A 569 -6.95 20.44 14.65
N ILE A 570 -6.52 19.20 14.90
CA ILE A 570 -7.34 17.99 14.80
C ILE A 570 -8.39 17.94 15.92
N SER A 571 -8.06 18.50 17.09
CA SER A 571 -8.98 18.62 18.24
C SER A 571 -10.27 19.36 17.90
N ASN A 572 -10.23 20.24 16.90
CA ASN A 572 -11.35 21.03 16.42
C ASN A 572 -12.02 20.44 15.16
N MET A 573 -11.78 19.16 14.78
CA MET A 573 -12.45 18.58 13.60
C MET A 573 -13.87 18.13 13.96
N SER A 574 -14.88 18.92 13.57
CA SER A 574 -16.24 18.40 13.42
C SER A 574 -16.27 17.45 12.22
N THR A 575 -17.10 16.41 12.27
CA THR A 575 -17.14 15.34 11.25
C THR A 575 -17.70 15.78 9.89
N ASP A 576 -18.24 17.00 9.78
CA ASP A 576 -19.08 17.42 8.65
C ASP A 576 -18.45 18.48 7.71
N GLU A 577 -17.36 19.16 8.07
CA GLU A 577 -16.79 20.23 7.23
C GLU A 577 -15.28 20.09 6.95
N ARG A 578 -14.90 20.34 5.69
CA ARG A 578 -13.50 20.35 5.24
C ARG A 578 -12.80 21.62 5.73
N LYS A 579 -11.58 21.50 6.25
CA LYS A 579 -10.78 22.65 6.70
C LYS A 579 -9.85 23.17 5.60
N ILE A 580 -10.08 24.38 5.13
CA ILE A 580 -9.26 25.10 4.14
C ILE A 580 -8.89 26.46 4.72
N PHE A 581 -7.60 26.70 4.88
CA PHE A 581 -7.03 27.98 5.27
C PHE A 581 -6.32 28.63 4.09
N VAL A 582 -6.63 29.89 3.79
CA VAL A 582 -6.06 30.59 2.64
C VAL A 582 -5.11 31.70 3.08
N ILE A 583 -3.90 31.70 2.52
CA ILE A 583 -2.85 32.69 2.79
C ILE A 583 -2.59 33.48 1.51
N THR A 584 -2.85 34.79 1.55
CA THR A 584 -2.61 35.71 0.41
C THR A 584 -1.52 36.73 0.73
N GLY A 585 -0.87 37.29 -0.30
CA GLY A 585 0.12 38.35 -0.10
C GLY A 585 1.09 38.51 -1.28
N LEU A 586 1.90 39.57 -1.29
CA LEU A 586 2.84 39.83 -2.39
C LEU A 586 3.96 38.76 -2.47
N GLY A 587 4.66 38.70 -3.61
CA GLY A 587 5.82 37.83 -3.77
C GLY A 587 6.93 38.18 -2.76
N GLY A 588 7.64 37.19 -2.24
CA GLY A 588 8.77 37.43 -1.33
C GLY A 588 8.42 37.90 0.09
N GLN A 589 7.14 37.93 0.48
CA GLN A 589 6.71 38.21 1.86
C GLN A 589 6.80 36.99 2.79
N GLY A 590 7.14 35.80 2.29
CA GLY A 590 7.34 34.59 3.11
C GLY A 590 6.11 33.71 3.30
N LYS A 591 5.15 33.70 2.34
CA LYS A 591 3.96 32.84 2.40
C LYS A 591 4.30 31.35 2.50
N SER A 592 5.17 30.88 1.61
CA SER A 592 5.64 29.49 1.62
C SER A 592 6.48 29.19 2.88
N GLU A 593 7.24 30.16 3.39
CA GLU A 593 7.99 30.01 4.65
C GLU A 593 7.07 29.84 5.87
N ILE A 594 5.93 30.55 5.90
CA ILE A 594 4.90 30.34 6.92
C ILE A 594 4.33 28.92 6.81
N CYS A 595 4.02 28.45 5.61
CA CYS A 595 3.50 27.09 5.40
C CYS A 595 4.50 26.02 5.83
N LEU A 596 5.79 26.20 5.54
CA LEU A 596 6.86 25.31 6.01
C LEU A 596 6.94 25.29 7.54
N LYS A 597 6.84 26.47 8.18
CA LYS A 597 6.86 26.57 9.64
C LYS A 597 5.63 25.89 10.25
N VAL A 598 4.44 26.07 9.68
CA VAL A 598 3.20 25.41 10.10
C VAL A 598 3.31 23.89 9.92
N ALA A 599 3.78 23.42 8.76
CA ALA A 599 4.02 22.01 8.49
C ALA A 599 4.95 21.38 9.53
N ALA A 600 6.06 22.04 9.86
CA ALA A 600 6.99 21.56 10.89
C ALA A 600 6.37 21.59 12.30
N MET A 601 5.60 22.62 12.64
CA MET A 601 4.93 22.73 13.95
C MET A 601 3.80 21.71 14.16
N MET A 602 3.18 21.25 13.07
CA MET A 602 2.08 20.29 13.09
C MET A 602 2.50 18.90 12.59
N GLN A 603 3.80 18.66 12.45
CA GLN A 603 4.34 17.41 11.90
C GLN A 603 3.84 16.19 12.68
N GLU A 604 3.85 16.26 14.01
CA GLU A 604 3.42 15.16 14.88
C GLU A 604 1.89 15.03 14.96
N GLU A 605 1.14 16.07 14.57
CA GLU A 605 -0.33 16.05 14.58
C GLU A 605 -0.88 15.29 13.36
N PHE A 606 -0.26 15.43 12.18
CA PHE A 606 -0.73 14.80 10.94
C PHE A 606 0.08 13.55 10.55
N TRP A 607 -0.64 12.49 10.16
CA TRP A 607 -0.03 11.26 9.63
C TRP A 607 0.77 11.50 8.34
N GLY A 608 0.28 12.39 7.48
CA GLY A 608 0.94 12.76 6.23
C GLY A 608 0.86 14.26 5.98
N ILE A 609 1.99 14.87 5.60
CA ILE A 609 2.06 16.25 5.14
C ILE A 609 2.57 16.25 3.71
N PHE A 610 1.76 16.81 2.82
CA PHE A 610 1.96 16.76 1.39
C PHE A 610 2.01 18.17 0.80
N TRP A 611 3.01 18.42 -0.04
CA TRP A 611 3.19 19.70 -0.73
C TRP A 611 2.98 19.53 -2.24
N VAL A 612 2.19 20.43 -2.82
CA VAL A 612 1.89 20.47 -4.25
C VAL A 612 2.12 21.87 -4.78
N ASN A 613 2.95 22.02 -5.80
CA ASN A 613 3.13 23.29 -6.50
C ASN A 613 2.08 23.45 -7.61
N VAL A 614 1.13 24.36 -7.40
CA VAL A 614 -0.01 24.60 -8.31
C VAL A 614 0.21 25.75 -9.29
N ASN A 615 1.46 26.18 -9.48
CA ASN A 615 1.81 27.24 -10.44
C ASN A 615 1.36 26.90 -11.88
N THR A 616 1.46 25.63 -12.29
CA THR A 616 0.92 25.15 -13.58
C THR A 616 0.18 23.81 -13.41
N PRO A 617 -0.75 23.46 -14.32
CA PRO A 617 -1.44 22.17 -14.25
C PRO A 617 -0.53 20.96 -14.36
N SER A 618 0.58 21.07 -15.11
CA SER A 618 1.55 19.99 -15.25
C SER A 618 2.34 19.75 -13.96
N THR A 619 2.76 20.80 -13.25
CA THR A 619 3.46 20.65 -11.96
C THR A 619 2.52 20.06 -10.91
N ALA A 620 1.28 20.55 -10.86
CA ALA A 620 0.26 20.02 -9.95
C ALA A 620 -0.02 18.53 -10.20
N THR A 621 -0.11 18.12 -11.48
CA THR A 621 -0.31 16.72 -11.86
C THR A 621 0.84 15.85 -11.37
N ASN A 622 2.08 16.26 -11.63
CA ASN A 622 3.26 15.48 -11.24
C ASN A 622 3.36 15.30 -9.72
N ASP A 623 3.13 16.37 -8.94
CA ASP A 623 3.19 16.30 -7.49
C ASP A 623 2.06 15.45 -6.89
N LEU A 624 0.82 15.58 -7.37
CA LEU A 624 -0.32 14.79 -6.90
C LEU A 624 -0.17 13.30 -7.26
N VAL A 625 0.31 12.99 -8.47
CA VAL A 625 0.62 11.61 -8.87
C VAL A 625 1.74 11.04 -8.01
N ALA A 626 2.78 11.83 -7.69
CA ALA A 626 3.85 11.39 -6.81
C ALA A 626 3.35 11.10 -5.39
N ILE A 627 2.43 11.90 -4.86
CA ILE A 627 1.77 11.63 -3.57
C ILE A 627 1.02 10.31 -3.63
N ALA A 628 0.16 10.10 -4.64
CA ALA A 628 -0.58 8.85 -4.79
C ALA A 628 0.35 7.63 -4.90
N LYS A 629 1.47 7.76 -5.63
CA LYS A 629 2.51 6.73 -5.72
C LYS A 629 3.16 6.45 -4.37
N ALA A 630 3.47 7.48 -3.58
CA ALA A 630 4.00 7.33 -2.23
C ALA A 630 3.00 6.65 -1.28
N LEU A 631 1.70 6.76 -1.55
CA LEU A 631 0.62 6.05 -0.86
C LEU A 631 0.37 4.63 -1.40
N GLY A 632 1.18 4.16 -2.36
CA GLY A 632 1.09 2.81 -2.93
C GLY A 632 0.14 2.66 -4.12
N HIS A 633 -0.35 3.77 -4.69
CA HIS A 633 -1.27 3.77 -5.82
C HIS A 633 -0.60 4.28 -7.10
N SER A 634 -0.68 3.52 -8.19
CA SER A 634 -0.25 3.98 -9.51
C SER A 634 -1.41 4.69 -10.22
N VAL A 635 -1.30 6.00 -10.42
CA VAL A 635 -2.31 6.84 -11.08
C VAL A 635 -1.61 7.81 -12.05
N ASP A 636 -2.29 8.20 -13.12
CA ASP A 636 -1.73 9.06 -14.17
C ASP A 636 -2.44 10.42 -14.30
N ASN A 637 -3.46 10.69 -13.48
CA ASN A 637 -4.28 11.90 -13.55
C ASN A 637 -4.64 12.47 -12.17
N ILE A 638 -5.00 13.75 -12.15
CA ILE A 638 -5.34 14.50 -10.93
C ILE A 638 -6.58 13.93 -10.20
N PRO A 639 -7.73 13.68 -10.87
CA PRO A 639 -8.92 13.18 -10.17
C PRO A 639 -8.68 11.88 -9.40
N ASP A 640 -7.92 10.94 -9.99
CA ASP A 640 -7.60 9.67 -9.35
C ASP A 640 -6.65 9.87 -8.15
N ALA A 641 -5.65 10.75 -8.28
CA ALA A 641 -4.76 11.10 -7.18
C ALA A 641 -5.51 11.76 -6.00
N LEU A 642 -6.44 12.67 -6.30
CA LEU A 642 -7.28 13.30 -5.27
C LEU A 642 -8.24 12.31 -4.63
N ARG A 643 -8.72 11.31 -5.37
CA ARG A 643 -9.56 10.24 -4.84
C ARG A 643 -8.82 9.37 -3.84
N VAL A 644 -7.51 9.15 -4.04
CA VAL A 644 -6.66 8.45 -3.05
C VAL A 644 -6.64 9.23 -1.74
N LEU A 645 -6.34 10.54 -1.79
CA LEU A 645 -6.35 11.40 -0.59
C LEU A 645 -7.74 11.50 0.06
N ALA A 646 -8.80 11.58 -0.74
CA ALA A 646 -10.18 11.68 -0.25
C ALA A 646 -10.64 10.41 0.49
N ASN A 647 -10.14 9.24 0.10
CA ASN A 647 -10.48 7.96 0.73
C ASN A 647 -9.56 7.60 1.91
N GLU A 648 -8.50 8.37 2.14
CA GLU A 648 -7.59 8.14 3.26
C GLU A 648 -8.28 8.51 4.57
N LYS A 649 -8.25 7.58 5.53
CA LYS A 649 -8.94 7.68 6.82
C LYS A 649 -8.08 8.35 7.89
N ARG A 650 -6.77 8.43 7.66
CA ARG A 650 -5.81 9.08 8.55
C ARG A 650 -5.77 10.58 8.31
N ASN A 651 -5.48 11.35 9.35
CA ASN A 651 -5.43 12.81 9.23
C ASN A 651 -4.21 13.23 8.41
N TRP A 652 -4.43 14.05 7.39
CA TRP A 652 -3.37 14.58 6.55
C TRP A 652 -3.49 16.08 6.32
N LEU A 653 -2.38 16.73 5.99
CA LEU A 653 -2.30 18.14 5.62
C LEU A 653 -1.81 18.26 4.17
N LEU A 654 -2.56 18.98 3.33
CA LEU A 654 -2.20 19.27 1.95
C LEU A 654 -1.90 20.76 1.79
N ILE A 655 -0.72 21.10 1.31
CA ILE A 655 -0.29 22.47 1.04
C ILE A 655 -0.27 22.69 -0.48
N LEU A 656 -1.18 23.54 -0.97
CA LEU A 656 -1.24 23.99 -2.36
C LEU A 656 -0.50 25.33 -2.46
N ASP A 657 0.73 25.31 -2.97
CA ASP A 657 1.60 26.50 -3.05
C ASP A 657 1.62 27.12 -4.45
N ASN A 658 1.67 28.46 -4.53
CA ASN A 658 1.76 29.26 -5.77
C ASN A 658 0.50 29.24 -6.67
N GLY A 659 -0.69 29.32 -6.09
CA GLY A 659 -1.95 29.45 -6.84
C GLY A 659 -2.14 30.85 -7.44
N ASP A 660 -1.27 31.25 -8.38
CA ASP A 660 -1.12 32.63 -8.84
C ASP A 660 -1.74 32.96 -10.21
N ASN A 661 -2.38 32.00 -10.87
CA ASN A 661 -3.15 32.21 -12.11
C ASN A 661 -4.59 32.69 -11.78
N PRO A 662 -4.99 33.91 -12.22
CA PRO A 662 -6.31 34.48 -11.93
C PRO A 662 -7.44 33.90 -12.77
N GLU A 663 -7.14 33.25 -13.89
CA GLU A 663 -8.14 32.64 -14.79
C GLU A 663 -8.39 31.17 -14.46
N PHE A 664 -7.66 30.60 -13.49
CA PHE A 664 -7.74 29.18 -13.15
C PHE A 664 -8.52 28.94 -11.86
N ASP A 665 -9.45 27.99 -11.90
CA ASP A 665 -10.21 27.55 -10.73
C ASP A 665 -9.47 26.44 -9.97
N TYR A 666 -8.98 26.77 -8.78
CA TYR A 666 -8.22 25.85 -7.93
C TYR A 666 -9.09 24.82 -7.22
N GLN A 667 -10.42 24.91 -7.31
CA GLN A 667 -11.33 23.92 -6.76
C GLN A 667 -11.04 22.51 -7.32
N VAL A 668 -10.51 22.43 -8.54
CA VAL A 668 -10.09 21.18 -9.20
C VAL A 668 -9.04 20.40 -8.42
N TYR A 669 -8.23 21.06 -7.57
CA TYR A 669 -7.19 20.42 -6.75
C TYR A 669 -7.63 20.06 -5.34
N LEU A 670 -8.89 20.32 -4.98
CA LEU A 670 -9.38 20.08 -3.62
C LEU A 670 -10.02 18.67 -3.52
N PRO A 671 -9.43 17.74 -2.76
CA PRO A 671 -9.97 16.39 -2.59
C PRO A 671 -11.30 16.41 -1.84
N SER A 672 -12.18 15.45 -2.12
CA SER A 672 -13.55 15.44 -1.59
C SER A 672 -13.69 15.10 -0.10
N GLY A 673 -12.66 14.50 0.53
CA GLY A 673 -12.71 14.00 1.92
C GLY A 673 -12.72 15.08 3.02
N THR A 674 -13.07 14.66 4.24
CA THR A 674 -13.15 15.51 5.46
C THR A 674 -12.03 15.29 6.47
N HIS A 675 -11.25 14.21 6.35
CA HIS A 675 -10.13 13.88 7.25
C HIS A 675 -8.87 14.72 7.00
N GLY A 676 -8.89 15.58 5.98
CA GLY A 676 -7.74 16.36 5.56
C GLY A 676 -7.89 17.86 5.80
N ALA A 677 -6.80 18.49 6.22
CA ALA A 677 -6.63 19.93 6.27
C ALA A 677 -5.92 20.44 5.01
N ILE A 678 -6.28 21.63 4.53
CA ILE A 678 -5.69 22.23 3.32
C ILE A 678 -5.21 23.65 3.59
N ILE A 679 -4.01 23.99 3.15
CA ILE A 679 -3.51 25.36 3.09
C ILE A 679 -3.30 25.76 1.64
N ILE A 680 -3.79 26.93 1.23
CA ILE A 680 -3.58 27.48 -0.11
C ILE A 680 -2.76 28.76 0.00
N THR A 681 -1.66 28.89 -0.76
CA THR A 681 -0.91 30.14 -0.89
C THR A 681 -1.12 30.78 -2.26
N SER A 682 -1.36 32.10 -2.29
CA SER A 682 -1.53 32.84 -3.54
C SER A 682 -1.11 34.32 -3.43
N ARG A 683 -0.78 34.94 -4.55
CA ARG A 683 -0.68 36.40 -4.72
C ARG A 683 -2.03 37.07 -4.99
N ILE A 684 -3.05 36.30 -5.34
CA ILE A 684 -4.37 36.76 -5.74
C ILE A 684 -5.27 36.82 -4.51
N SER A 685 -5.84 37.99 -4.22
CA SER A 685 -6.67 38.20 -3.04
C SER A 685 -8.00 37.42 -3.11
N GLU A 686 -8.48 37.19 -4.32
CA GLU A 686 -9.72 36.51 -4.68
C GLU A 686 -9.68 35.02 -4.33
N CYS A 687 -8.50 34.41 -4.19
CA CYS A 687 -8.34 33.04 -3.70
C CYS A 687 -8.89 32.83 -2.28
N ARG A 688 -9.16 33.91 -1.52
CA ARG A 688 -9.87 33.81 -0.24
C ARG A 688 -11.23 33.13 -0.36
N VAL A 689 -11.88 33.12 -1.53
CA VAL A 689 -13.20 32.48 -1.73
C VAL A 689 -13.17 30.98 -1.40
N TYR A 690 -12.02 30.29 -1.49
CA TYR A 690 -11.91 28.86 -1.19
C TYR A 690 -11.81 28.54 0.32
N ASN A 691 -11.70 29.55 1.19
CA ASN A 691 -11.51 29.32 2.62
C ASN A 691 -12.77 28.77 3.30
N THR A 692 -12.59 27.92 4.30
CA THR A 692 -13.67 27.43 5.17
C THR A 692 -13.42 27.74 6.65
N VAL A 693 -12.16 27.72 7.09
CA VAL A 693 -11.77 27.98 8.49
C VAL A 693 -11.13 29.34 8.70
N GLY A 694 -10.70 30.01 7.63
CA GLY A 694 -10.10 31.34 7.71
C GLY A 694 -9.23 31.70 6.52
N SER A 695 -9.06 33.01 6.31
CA SER A 695 -8.12 33.54 5.33
C SER A 695 -7.35 34.72 5.91
N GLU A 696 -6.06 34.81 5.64
CA GLU A 696 -5.18 35.88 6.10
C GLU A 696 -4.41 36.49 4.93
N ALA A 697 -4.32 37.81 4.91
CA ALA A 697 -3.44 38.55 4.01
C ALA A 697 -2.15 38.89 4.75
N ILE A 698 -1.01 38.40 4.26
CA ILE A 698 0.28 38.64 4.90
C ILE A 698 0.68 40.09 4.67
N GLU A 699 0.89 40.76 5.79
CA GLU A 699 1.48 42.10 5.86
C GLU A 699 3.01 42.04 5.95
N PRO A 700 3.70 43.15 5.62
CA PRO A 700 5.12 43.32 5.91
C PRO A 700 5.42 43.02 7.39
N LEU A 701 6.63 42.55 7.69
CA LEU A 701 7.05 42.38 9.08
C LEU A 701 7.02 43.74 9.80
N ASP A 702 6.67 43.72 11.08
CA ASP A 702 6.79 44.92 11.90
C ASP A 702 8.27 45.34 12.02
N ASP A 703 8.51 46.56 12.51
CA ASP A 703 9.85 47.13 12.56
C ASP A 703 10.78 46.33 13.48
N GLN A 704 10.25 45.73 14.56
CA GLN A 704 11.04 44.97 15.53
C GLN A 704 11.47 43.62 14.95
N ASP A 705 10.55 42.85 14.39
CA ASP A 705 10.81 41.59 13.69
C ASP A 705 11.71 41.81 12.46
N SER A 706 11.55 42.93 11.77
CA SER A 706 12.40 43.32 10.63
C SER A 706 13.84 43.61 11.04
N GLN A 707 14.04 44.30 12.17
CA GLN A 707 15.38 44.52 12.73
C GLN A 707 16.02 43.20 13.17
N GLU A 708 15.26 42.34 13.85
CA GLU A 708 15.73 41.02 14.26
C GLU A 708 16.15 40.17 13.06
N LEU A 709 15.35 40.14 11.99
CA LEU A 709 15.69 39.44 10.74
C LEU A 709 16.99 39.97 10.13
N LEU A 710 17.14 41.30 10.04
CA LEU A 710 18.34 41.93 9.51
C LEU A 710 19.59 41.59 10.33
N PHE A 711 19.51 41.65 11.66
CA PHE A 711 20.63 41.34 12.54
C PHE A 711 21.02 39.86 12.52
N LYS A 712 20.03 38.96 12.47
CA LYS A 712 20.27 37.52 12.26
C LYS A 712 20.98 37.25 10.94
N ALA A 713 20.49 37.85 9.84
CA ALA A 713 21.11 37.71 8.53
C ALA A 713 22.52 38.32 8.49
N ALA A 714 22.74 39.44 9.20
CA ALA A 714 24.05 40.08 9.38
C ALA A 714 25.00 39.34 10.33
N LYS A 715 24.54 38.26 10.99
CA LYS A 715 25.27 37.47 11.98
C LYS A 715 25.80 38.30 13.17
N PHE A 716 25.07 39.32 13.60
CA PHE A 716 25.43 40.06 14.81
C PHE A 716 25.03 39.31 16.09
N PRO A 717 25.91 39.25 17.12
CA PRO A 717 25.56 38.71 18.43
C PRO A 717 24.36 39.42 19.03
N ARG A 718 23.48 38.70 19.73
CA ARG A 718 22.23 39.27 20.29
C ARG A 718 22.49 40.43 21.25
N GLU A 719 23.61 40.40 21.95
CA GLU A 719 24.01 41.40 22.92
C GLU A 719 24.31 42.77 22.29
N SER A 720 24.65 42.80 21.00
CA SER A 720 25.02 44.04 20.30
C SER A 720 23.86 44.72 19.57
N TRP A 721 22.69 44.09 19.49
CA TRP A 721 21.54 44.63 18.74
C TRP A 721 21.11 46.04 19.20
N PRO A 722 21.02 46.35 20.52
CA PRO A 722 20.62 47.68 20.96
C PRO A 722 21.57 48.81 20.52
N LEU A 723 22.84 48.49 20.23
CA LEU A 723 23.84 49.48 19.80
C LEU A 723 23.63 49.93 18.35
N TYR A 724 22.93 49.12 17.54
CA TYR A 724 22.82 49.29 16.10
C TYR A 724 21.39 49.59 15.63
N GLU A 725 20.43 49.66 16.56
CA GLU A 725 19.01 49.87 16.30
C GLU A 725 18.73 51.06 15.38
N SER A 726 19.31 52.23 15.68
CA SER A 726 19.15 53.44 14.85
C SER A 726 19.68 53.28 13.42
N GLN A 727 20.74 52.51 13.22
CA GLN A 727 21.31 52.27 11.88
C GLN A 727 20.44 51.26 11.10
N ALA A 728 19.92 50.25 11.79
CA ALA A 728 18.99 49.29 11.21
C ALA A 728 17.70 49.96 10.74
N THR A 729 17.13 50.88 11.53
CA THR A 729 15.92 51.62 11.15
C THR A 729 16.07 52.39 9.84
N GLU A 730 17.24 52.98 9.55
CA GLU A 730 17.50 53.64 8.26
C GLU A 730 17.42 52.65 7.08
N ILE A 731 17.95 51.43 7.25
CA ILE A 731 17.90 50.38 6.23
C ILE A 731 16.46 49.88 6.04
N LEU A 732 15.72 49.67 7.13
CA LEU A 732 14.33 49.23 7.10
C LEU A 732 13.44 50.22 6.33
N GLN A 733 13.58 51.52 6.60
CA GLN A 733 12.85 52.57 5.87
C GLN A 733 13.15 52.57 4.37
N LEU A 734 14.36 52.17 3.97
CA LEU A 734 14.76 52.10 2.56
C LEU A 734 14.26 50.84 1.85
N LEU A 735 14.17 49.71 2.56
CA LEU A 735 13.82 48.40 2.00
C LEU A 735 12.35 48.00 2.21
N GLY A 736 11.57 48.79 2.95
CA GLY A 736 10.12 48.61 3.11
C GLY A 736 9.73 47.34 3.85
N SER A 737 10.51 46.93 4.85
CA SER A 737 10.30 45.72 5.68
C SER A 737 10.10 44.42 4.88
N HIS A 738 10.63 44.38 3.64
CA HIS A 738 10.52 43.22 2.77
C HIS A 738 11.54 42.14 3.17
N THR A 739 11.04 40.99 3.65
CA THR A 739 11.87 39.92 4.25
C THR A 739 13.06 39.47 3.38
N LEU A 740 12.85 39.30 2.07
CA LEU A 740 13.91 38.92 1.13
C LEU A 740 15.00 40.00 0.97
N ALA A 741 14.61 41.28 0.92
CA ALA A 741 15.55 42.39 0.77
C ALA A 741 16.38 42.58 2.06
N LEU A 742 15.75 42.42 3.23
CA LEU A 742 16.43 42.45 4.53
C LEU A 742 17.41 41.29 4.69
N THR A 743 17.02 40.08 4.29
CA THR A 743 17.90 38.90 4.32
C THR A 743 19.13 39.11 3.44
N GLN A 744 18.93 39.65 2.23
CA GLN A 744 20.02 40.00 1.32
C GLN A 744 20.94 41.09 1.86
N ALA A 745 20.37 42.18 2.39
CA ALA A 745 21.13 43.26 3.00
C ALA A 745 21.98 42.75 4.17
N GLY A 746 21.40 41.92 5.04
CA GLY A 746 22.09 41.29 6.15
C GLY A 746 23.24 40.40 5.67
N ALA A 747 23.01 39.50 4.71
CA ALA A 747 24.04 38.63 4.17
C ALA A 747 25.21 39.43 3.54
N TYR A 748 24.90 40.50 2.83
CA TYR A 748 25.89 41.42 2.25
C TYR A 748 26.78 42.06 3.34
N ILE A 749 26.18 42.47 4.46
CA ILE A 749 26.89 43.06 5.61
C ILE A 749 27.70 41.99 6.36
N ALA A 750 27.14 40.79 6.57
CA ALA A 750 27.82 39.68 7.24
C ALA A 750 29.13 39.27 6.54
N LYS A 751 29.18 39.43 5.21
CA LYS A 751 30.37 39.17 4.39
C LYS A 751 31.42 40.28 4.46
N GLY A 752 31.15 41.36 5.17
CA GLY A 752 32.08 42.47 5.36
C GLY A 752 32.23 43.38 4.15
N HIS A 753 31.30 43.34 3.18
CA HIS A 753 31.35 44.21 2.00
C HIS A 753 31.07 45.68 2.34
N CYS A 754 30.32 45.94 3.41
CA CYS A 754 30.19 47.25 4.01
C CYS A 754 29.82 47.15 5.49
N LYS A 755 29.94 48.26 6.22
CA LYS A 755 29.37 48.39 7.57
C LYS A 755 27.88 48.72 7.50
N LEU A 756 27.15 48.43 8.57
CA LEU A 756 25.70 48.67 8.67
C LEU A 756 25.30 50.10 8.24
N HIS A 757 25.94 51.14 8.76
CA HIS A 757 25.68 52.54 8.38
C HIS A 757 26.10 52.94 6.94
N GLU A 758 26.89 52.12 6.25
CA GLU A 758 27.34 52.39 4.87
C GLU A 758 26.36 51.80 3.84
N TYR A 759 25.63 50.74 4.21
CA TYR A 759 24.69 50.04 3.34
C TYR A 759 23.64 50.95 2.67
N PRO A 760 22.98 51.90 3.38
CA PRO A 760 22.05 52.86 2.77
C PRO A 760 22.61 53.61 1.55
N LYS A 761 23.89 53.99 1.60
CA LYS A 761 24.55 54.72 0.51
C LYS A 761 24.78 53.82 -0.69
N GLU A 762 25.21 52.58 -0.44
CA GLU A 762 25.44 51.59 -1.49
C GLU A 762 24.14 51.23 -2.20
N PHE A 763 23.08 50.95 -1.45
CA PHE A 763 21.75 50.66 -1.98
C PHE A 763 21.25 51.78 -2.90
N LYS A 764 21.28 53.04 -2.43
CA LYS A 764 20.86 54.20 -3.23
C LYS A 764 21.66 54.35 -4.52
N ARG A 765 22.97 54.04 -4.48
CA ARG A 765 23.85 54.06 -5.67
C ARG A 765 23.39 53.03 -6.70
N GLN A 766 23.14 51.79 -6.30
CA GLN A 766 22.73 50.73 -7.21
C GLN A 766 21.30 50.92 -7.72
N ARG A 767 20.37 51.35 -6.87
CA ARG A 767 19.00 51.72 -7.29
C ARG A 767 19.01 52.79 -8.38
N LYS A 768 19.87 53.81 -8.25
CA LYS A 768 20.03 54.85 -9.29
C LYS A 768 20.59 54.30 -10.60
N ARG A 769 21.52 53.34 -10.55
CA ARG A 769 22.04 52.65 -11.75
C ARG A 769 20.95 51.80 -12.41
N LEU A 770 20.19 51.04 -11.63
CA LEU A 770 19.06 50.23 -12.09
C LEU A 770 18.01 51.10 -12.81
N LEU A 771 17.61 52.22 -12.21
CA LEU A 771 16.68 53.18 -12.82
C LEU A 771 17.20 53.78 -14.13
N LYS A 772 18.53 53.96 -14.27
CA LYS A 772 19.15 54.56 -15.46
C LYS A 772 19.33 53.56 -16.60
N PHE A 773 19.78 52.34 -16.30
CA PHE A 773 20.18 51.36 -17.32
C PHE A 773 19.16 50.23 -17.51
N ARG A 774 18.24 50.03 -16.57
CA ARG A 774 17.24 48.95 -16.54
C ARG A 774 15.88 49.46 -16.02
N PRO A 775 15.29 50.47 -16.70
CA PRO A 775 14.10 51.16 -16.20
C PRO A 775 12.86 50.25 -16.11
N LYS A 776 12.74 49.25 -16.98
CA LYS A 776 11.63 48.27 -16.94
C LYS A 776 11.66 47.43 -15.67
N GLN A 777 12.85 46.97 -15.28
CA GLN A 777 13.07 46.19 -14.05
C GLN A 777 12.87 47.06 -12.81
N ALA A 778 13.29 48.32 -12.87
CA ALA A 778 13.12 49.31 -11.80
C ALA A 778 11.66 49.76 -11.58
N GLN A 779 10.80 49.62 -12.59
CA GLN A 779 9.36 49.91 -12.53
C GLN A 779 8.53 48.75 -11.95
N SER A 780 9.13 47.58 -11.75
CA SER A 780 8.44 46.48 -11.07
C SER A 780 8.13 46.85 -9.62
N THR A 781 7.07 46.25 -9.05
CA THR A 781 6.73 46.35 -7.61
C THR A 781 7.88 45.89 -6.70
N TYR A 782 8.91 45.25 -7.26
CA TYR A 782 10.08 44.68 -6.57
C TYR A 782 11.40 45.42 -6.88
N GLY A 783 11.36 46.61 -7.48
CA GLY A 783 12.56 47.36 -7.88
C GLY A 783 13.59 47.58 -6.76
N ASP A 784 13.13 47.70 -5.51
CA ASP A 784 13.99 47.79 -4.34
C ASP A 784 14.68 46.46 -4.00
N VAL A 785 14.01 45.32 -4.19
CA VAL A 785 14.62 44.00 -4.00
C VAL A 785 15.69 43.75 -5.07
N TYR A 786 15.43 44.11 -6.33
CA TYR A 786 16.42 43.98 -7.41
C TYR A 786 17.69 44.80 -7.13
N ALA A 787 17.55 45.99 -6.56
CA ALA A 787 18.70 46.82 -6.19
C ALA A 787 19.60 46.16 -5.12
N THR A 788 19.02 45.37 -4.20
CA THR A 788 19.83 44.61 -3.21
C THR A 788 20.66 43.50 -3.88
N PHE A 789 20.07 42.72 -4.79
CA PHE A 789 20.80 41.69 -5.54
C PHE A 789 21.86 42.28 -6.47
N GLU A 790 21.55 43.41 -7.11
CA GLU A 790 22.51 44.14 -7.95
C GLU A 790 23.74 44.61 -7.16
N ALA A 791 23.56 45.08 -5.92
CA ALA A 791 24.68 45.45 -5.05
C ALA A 791 25.60 44.25 -4.79
N THR A 792 25.02 43.10 -4.47
CA THR A 792 25.75 41.85 -4.25
C THR A 792 26.52 41.42 -5.51
N ALA A 793 25.87 41.42 -6.66
CA ALA A 793 26.50 40.99 -7.92
C ALA A 793 27.52 41.99 -8.48
N ASP A 794 27.42 43.28 -8.15
CA ASP A 794 28.45 44.29 -8.46
C ASP A 794 29.74 44.02 -7.66
N VAL A 795 29.61 43.63 -6.39
CA VAL A 795 30.76 43.23 -5.55
C VAL A 795 31.45 41.98 -6.09
N LEU A 796 30.67 40.95 -6.47
CA LEU A 796 31.25 39.74 -7.07
C LEU A 796 32.02 40.07 -8.35
N LYS A 797 31.51 40.99 -9.18
CA LYS A 797 32.20 41.45 -10.40
C LYS A 797 33.49 42.23 -10.08
N GLN A 798 33.51 43.01 -8.99
CA GLN A 798 34.66 43.82 -8.59
C GLN A 798 35.73 43.03 -7.81
N SER A 799 35.37 41.89 -7.22
CA SER A 799 36.30 41.08 -6.43
C SER A 799 37.46 40.50 -7.24
N GLU A 800 37.32 40.37 -8.57
CA GLU A 800 38.28 39.74 -9.50
C GLU A 800 38.82 38.36 -9.07
N SER A 801 38.18 37.72 -8.08
CA SER A 801 38.58 36.40 -7.58
C SER A 801 38.01 35.29 -8.45
N GLU A 802 38.72 34.16 -8.52
CA GLU A 802 38.28 33.00 -9.30
C GLU A 802 36.94 32.47 -8.79
N ALA A 803 36.77 32.34 -7.47
CA ALA A 803 35.52 31.93 -6.85
C ALA A 803 34.35 32.88 -7.19
N ALA A 804 34.57 34.20 -7.25
CA ALA A 804 33.52 35.15 -7.64
C ALA A 804 33.17 35.05 -9.13
N SER A 805 34.17 34.79 -9.99
CA SER A 805 33.94 34.55 -11.42
C SER A 805 33.11 33.28 -11.64
N ASP A 806 33.45 32.19 -10.95
CA ASP A 806 32.76 30.92 -11.04
C ASP A 806 31.36 30.99 -10.42
N ALA A 807 31.17 31.72 -9.31
CA ALA A 807 29.87 32.02 -8.74
C ALA A 807 28.96 32.79 -9.72
N LEU A 808 29.48 33.80 -10.43
CA LEU A 808 28.70 34.53 -11.43
C LEU A 808 28.32 33.65 -12.64
N ARG A 809 29.21 32.74 -13.06
CA ARG A 809 28.92 31.75 -14.12
C ARG A 809 27.83 30.77 -13.67
N LEU A 810 27.97 30.22 -12.47
CA LEU A 810 26.98 29.33 -11.88
C LEU A 810 25.62 30.03 -11.75
N LEU A 811 25.58 31.29 -11.30
CA LEU A 811 24.37 32.10 -11.24
C LEU A 811 23.70 32.27 -12.63
N GLY A 812 24.50 32.47 -13.68
CA GLY A 812 24.02 32.51 -15.06
C GLY A 812 23.35 31.20 -15.50
N ILE A 813 23.99 30.06 -15.20
CA ILE A 813 23.43 28.73 -15.48
C ILE A 813 22.11 28.51 -14.72
N LEU A 814 22.09 28.82 -13.42
CA LEU A 814 20.92 28.65 -12.56
C LEU A 814 19.72 29.48 -13.03
N SER A 815 19.95 30.64 -13.62
CA SER A 815 18.89 31.49 -14.17
C SER A 815 18.18 30.91 -15.40
N MET A 816 18.76 29.89 -16.04
CA MET A 816 18.23 29.26 -17.26
C MET A 816 17.52 27.93 -17.01
N VAL A 817 17.83 27.27 -15.88
CA VAL A 817 17.11 26.08 -15.41
C VAL A 817 15.93 26.49 -14.52
N ASP A 818 15.05 25.55 -14.17
CA ASP A 818 13.97 25.83 -13.20
C ASP A 818 14.51 26.27 -11.82
N SER A 819 13.75 27.10 -11.09
CA SER A 819 14.14 27.64 -9.77
C SER A 819 14.20 26.60 -8.63
N SER A 820 13.68 25.39 -8.87
CA SER A 820 13.73 24.26 -7.92
C SER A 820 15.14 23.70 -7.70
N VAL A 821 15.24 22.62 -6.93
CA VAL A 821 16.51 22.05 -6.47
C VAL A 821 17.23 21.35 -7.61
N LEU A 822 18.39 21.89 -8.00
CA LEU A 822 19.33 21.32 -8.97
C LEU A 822 20.39 20.48 -8.23
N PRO A 823 20.48 19.16 -8.47
CA PRO A 823 21.58 18.33 -7.96
C PRO A 823 22.91 18.75 -8.59
N LEU A 824 23.96 18.99 -7.79
CA LEU A 824 25.25 19.43 -8.30
C LEU A 824 26.10 18.31 -8.90
N GLN A 825 25.73 17.04 -8.69
CA GLN A 825 26.41 15.88 -9.30
C GLN A 825 26.41 15.97 -10.83
N ILE A 826 25.41 16.63 -11.43
CA ILE A 826 25.30 16.76 -12.89
C ILE A 826 26.55 17.41 -13.51
N PHE A 827 27.27 18.28 -12.79
CA PHE A 827 28.49 18.89 -13.29
C PHE A 827 29.63 17.88 -13.37
N GLN A 828 29.75 17.01 -12.37
CA GLN A 828 30.71 15.90 -12.38
C GLN A 828 30.34 14.86 -13.43
N SER A 829 29.06 14.49 -13.54
CA SER A 829 28.60 13.56 -14.57
C SER A 829 28.84 14.13 -15.98
N ALA A 830 28.68 15.44 -16.18
CA ALA A 830 29.02 16.09 -17.44
C ALA A 830 30.54 16.09 -17.72
N TRP A 831 31.37 16.27 -16.69
CA TRP A 831 32.83 16.17 -16.79
C TRP A 831 33.28 14.76 -17.20
N ASN A 832 32.73 13.72 -16.58
CA ASN A 832 33.06 12.32 -16.90
C ASN A 832 32.89 12.02 -18.40
N GLU A 833 31.86 12.59 -19.03
CA GLU A 833 31.57 12.41 -20.46
C GLU A 833 32.51 13.23 -21.36
N CYS A 834 33.13 14.30 -20.86
CA CYS A 834 34.05 15.12 -21.65
C CYS A 834 35.24 14.30 -22.15
N GLY A 835 35.81 13.45 -21.29
CA GLY A 835 36.94 12.59 -21.65
C GLY A 835 36.61 11.65 -22.82
N GLU A 836 35.42 11.05 -22.84
CA GLU A 836 35.00 10.19 -23.96
C GLU A 836 34.88 10.97 -25.27
N ILE A 837 34.24 12.14 -25.24
CA ILE A 837 34.05 12.99 -26.44
C ILE A 837 35.39 13.53 -26.97
N LEU A 838 36.32 13.89 -26.07
CA LEU A 838 37.66 14.38 -26.45
C LEU A 838 38.56 13.25 -26.98
N CYS A 839 38.41 12.01 -26.51
CA CYS A 839 39.18 10.86 -26.97
C CYS A 839 38.69 10.34 -28.34
N VAL A 840 37.41 10.52 -28.66
CA VAL A 840 36.83 10.10 -29.94
C VAL A 840 37.17 11.14 -31.02
N ASN A 841 38.29 10.91 -31.72
CA ASN A 841 38.67 11.65 -32.94
C ASN A 841 37.71 11.43 -34.14
N SER A 842 36.44 11.05 -33.93
CA SER A 842 35.49 10.92 -35.03
C SER A 842 34.93 12.29 -35.39
N THR A 843 35.66 12.98 -36.26
CA THR A 843 35.11 13.90 -37.24
C THR A 843 34.19 13.13 -38.19
N ASP A 844 33.07 12.61 -37.69
CA ASP A 844 31.88 12.45 -38.51
C ASP A 844 31.02 13.68 -38.21
N GLU A 845 31.44 14.84 -38.74
CA GLU A 845 30.65 16.09 -38.73
C GLU A 845 29.28 15.93 -39.41
N SER A 846 28.96 14.74 -39.91
CA SER A 846 27.71 14.35 -40.54
C SER A 846 26.59 13.99 -39.55
N ASP A 847 26.90 13.61 -38.29
CA ASP A 847 25.86 13.27 -37.30
C ASP A 847 25.33 14.53 -36.59
N THR A 848 24.21 15.06 -37.10
CA THR A 848 23.55 16.28 -36.63
C THR A 848 22.94 16.15 -35.22
N LEU A 849 22.91 14.96 -34.64
CA LEU A 849 22.28 14.66 -33.35
C LEU A 849 23.29 14.32 -32.23
N ALA A 850 24.57 14.16 -32.59
CA ALA A 850 25.63 13.86 -31.63
C ALA A 850 26.07 15.12 -30.86
N LEU A 851 26.41 14.92 -29.58
CA LEU A 851 27.16 15.93 -28.83
C LEU A 851 28.62 15.87 -29.30
N THR A 852 29.21 17.04 -29.49
CA THR A 852 30.53 17.23 -30.11
C THR A 852 31.43 18.08 -29.23
N ILE A 853 32.70 18.21 -29.61
CA ILE A 853 33.67 19.11 -28.95
C ILE A 853 33.11 20.55 -28.82
N SER A 854 32.33 21.02 -29.79
CA SER A 854 31.67 22.33 -29.73
C SER A 854 30.74 22.49 -28.52
N HIS A 855 30.20 21.40 -27.97
CA HIS A 855 29.36 21.40 -26.76
C HIS A 855 30.23 21.38 -25.50
N VAL A 856 31.34 20.62 -25.51
CA VAL A 856 32.32 20.58 -24.41
C VAL A 856 32.93 21.96 -24.18
N ILE A 857 33.23 22.71 -25.24
CA ILE A 857 33.76 24.09 -25.16
C ILE A 857 32.76 25.06 -24.51
N GLN A 858 31.44 24.76 -24.52
CA GLN A 858 30.44 25.61 -23.85
C GLN A 858 30.38 25.39 -22.34
N LEU A 859 31.02 24.34 -21.80
CA LEU A 859 30.98 24.08 -20.38
C LEU A 859 31.66 25.19 -19.57
N PRO A 860 31.20 25.47 -18.35
CA PRO A 860 31.80 26.50 -17.52
C PRO A 860 33.23 26.12 -17.13
N ALA A 861 34.09 27.14 -16.97
CA ALA A 861 35.53 26.96 -16.72
C ALA A 861 35.85 26.08 -15.50
N PHE A 862 35.01 26.12 -14.45
CA PHE A 862 35.19 25.30 -13.25
C PHE A 862 34.94 23.80 -13.47
N VAL A 863 34.36 23.39 -14.60
CA VAL A 863 34.23 21.97 -14.97
C VAL A 863 35.54 21.41 -15.53
N MET A 864 36.45 22.27 -16.02
CA MET A 864 37.80 21.90 -16.50
C MET A 864 37.80 20.65 -17.39
N ALA A 865 37.13 20.72 -18.54
CA ALA A 865 36.92 19.57 -19.44
C ALA A 865 38.21 18.87 -19.92
N ASP A 866 39.34 19.58 -19.94
CA ASP A 866 40.65 19.05 -20.37
C ASP A 866 41.51 18.49 -19.20
N SER A 867 40.97 18.50 -17.97
CA SER A 867 41.67 18.00 -16.78
C SER A 867 41.56 16.48 -16.67
N ASP A 868 42.61 15.82 -16.16
CA ASP A 868 42.62 14.38 -15.86
C ASP A 868 41.80 14.03 -14.61
N GLU A 869 41.52 15.01 -13.74
CA GLU A 869 40.79 14.84 -12.48
C GLU A 869 39.69 15.90 -12.29
N TRP A 870 38.58 15.47 -11.68
CA TRP A 870 37.45 16.33 -11.29
C TRP A 870 37.80 17.16 -10.06
N ASP A 871 37.86 18.49 -10.23
CA ASP A 871 38.06 19.41 -9.11
C ASP A 871 36.72 19.87 -8.52
N SER A 872 36.28 19.17 -7.47
CA SER A 872 35.08 19.55 -6.73
C SER A 872 35.21 20.85 -5.94
N TYR A 873 36.44 21.34 -5.67
CA TYR A 873 36.68 22.51 -4.82
C TYR A 873 36.11 23.78 -5.44
N ARG A 874 36.35 24.02 -6.74
CA ARG A 874 35.89 25.24 -7.43
C ARG A 874 34.38 25.38 -7.43
N LEU A 875 33.66 24.30 -7.74
CA LEU A 875 32.21 24.29 -7.70
C LEU A 875 31.69 24.50 -6.27
N THR A 876 32.35 23.89 -5.29
CA THR A 876 32.03 24.04 -3.86
C THR A 876 32.22 25.48 -3.39
N GLU A 877 33.35 26.12 -3.70
CA GLU A 877 33.60 27.52 -3.36
C GLU A 877 32.62 28.48 -4.04
N ALA A 878 32.31 28.25 -5.32
CA ALA A 878 31.33 29.06 -6.05
C ALA A 878 29.93 28.94 -5.44
N ARG A 879 29.53 27.71 -5.08
CA ARG A 879 28.27 27.42 -4.37
C ARG A 879 28.24 28.13 -3.01
N ASP A 880 29.25 27.91 -2.18
CA ASP A 880 29.35 28.43 -0.82
C ASP A 880 29.34 29.96 -0.83
N LEU A 881 30.00 30.58 -1.82
CA LEU A 881 29.97 32.03 -1.99
C LEU A 881 28.56 32.54 -2.29
N LEU A 882 27.84 31.94 -3.25
CA LEU A 882 26.45 32.31 -3.57
C LEU A 882 25.50 32.07 -2.40
N ALA A 883 25.65 30.94 -1.69
CA ALA A 883 24.81 30.58 -0.54
C ALA A 883 25.04 31.55 0.61
N SER A 884 26.30 31.92 0.84
CA SER A 884 26.67 32.87 1.88
C SER A 884 26.19 34.30 1.62
N LEU A 885 25.89 34.62 0.37
CA LEU A 885 25.23 35.86 -0.06
C LEU A 885 23.71 35.72 -0.17
N SER A 886 23.14 34.60 0.29
CA SER A 886 21.70 34.29 0.26
C SER A 886 21.07 34.35 -1.15
N LEU A 887 21.86 34.18 -2.21
CA LEU A 887 21.37 34.12 -3.60
C LEU A 887 20.85 32.74 -3.98
N VAL A 888 21.39 31.70 -3.35
CA VAL A 888 20.95 30.31 -3.48
C VAL A 888 20.70 29.71 -2.10
N THR A 889 19.93 28.63 -2.06
CA THR A 889 19.70 27.82 -0.87
C THR A 889 20.31 26.45 -1.09
N GLU A 890 21.08 25.97 -0.12
CA GLU A 890 21.74 24.66 -0.15
C GLU A 890 20.82 23.56 0.40
N HIS A 891 20.96 22.37 -0.18
CA HIS A 891 20.21 21.18 0.19
C HIS A 891 21.15 19.98 0.25
N ASP A 892 20.91 19.08 1.21
CA ASP A 892 21.56 17.76 1.27
C ASP A 892 20.58 16.72 0.72
N LEU A 893 21.00 16.03 -0.36
CA LEU A 893 20.21 15.06 -1.12
C LEU A 893 20.77 13.65 -0.87
N ASP A 894 20.70 13.20 0.39
CA ASP A 894 21.19 11.88 0.81
C ASP A 894 22.72 11.73 0.61
N GLY A 895 23.49 12.74 1.03
CA GLY A 895 24.95 12.78 0.89
C GLY A 895 25.42 13.46 -0.40
N SER A 896 24.49 14.04 -1.16
CA SER A 896 24.74 14.68 -2.45
C SER A 896 24.33 16.17 -2.37
N PRO A 897 25.22 17.14 -2.67
CA PRO A 897 24.85 18.56 -2.59
C PRO A 897 23.89 18.96 -3.71
N GLY A 898 22.86 19.73 -3.36
CA GLY A 898 21.93 20.37 -4.29
C GLY A 898 21.74 21.85 -3.95
N ILE A 899 21.30 22.63 -4.95
CA ILE A 899 21.00 24.06 -4.76
C ILE A 899 19.70 24.49 -5.44
N SER A 900 19.00 25.45 -4.85
CA SER A 900 17.82 26.09 -5.44
C SER A 900 17.92 27.61 -5.40
N MET A 901 17.10 28.30 -6.18
CA MET A 901 16.98 29.77 -6.14
C MET A 901 15.60 30.21 -5.70
N HIS A 902 15.53 31.32 -4.96
CA HIS A 902 14.24 31.97 -4.75
C HIS A 902 13.69 32.48 -6.11
N PRO A 903 12.41 32.29 -6.47
CA PRO A 903 11.87 32.65 -7.79
C PRO A 903 12.14 34.11 -8.22
N LEU A 904 12.10 35.05 -7.27
CA LEU A 904 12.45 36.45 -7.54
C LEU A 904 13.94 36.67 -7.80
N ALA A 905 14.83 35.94 -7.11
CA ALA A 905 16.28 36.01 -7.36
C ALA A 905 16.61 35.33 -8.70
N HIS A 906 15.91 34.24 -9.03
CA HIS A 906 16.00 33.56 -10.32
C HIS A 906 15.58 34.49 -11.47
N ALA A 907 14.41 35.13 -11.36
CA ALA A 907 13.93 36.11 -12.34
C ALA A 907 14.90 37.28 -12.49
N TRP A 908 15.39 37.85 -11.38
CA TRP A 908 16.42 38.90 -11.41
C TRP A 908 17.70 38.45 -12.12
N ALA A 909 18.21 37.24 -11.82
CA ALA A 909 19.44 36.73 -12.42
C ALA A 909 19.30 36.55 -13.95
N LYS A 910 18.11 36.18 -14.43
CA LYS A 910 17.77 36.12 -15.84
C LYS A 910 17.65 37.52 -16.45
N ASP A 911 16.88 38.42 -15.83
CA ASP A 911 16.68 39.81 -16.25
C ASP A 911 17.98 40.63 -16.28
N ARG A 912 18.97 40.21 -15.50
CA ARG A 912 20.30 40.81 -15.45
C ARG A 912 21.12 40.56 -16.71
N GLN A 913 20.81 39.52 -17.46
CA GLN A 913 21.57 39.16 -18.65
C GLN A 913 20.98 39.85 -19.87
N ASP A 914 21.84 40.31 -20.77
CA ASP A 914 21.38 40.75 -22.09
C ASP A 914 20.98 39.55 -22.97
N SER A 915 20.35 39.80 -24.12
CA SER A 915 19.86 38.72 -24.98
C SER A 915 20.97 37.76 -25.46
N LYS A 916 22.22 38.20 -25.57
CA LYS A 916 23.33 37.35 -26.02
C LYS A 916 23.86 36.51 -24.86
N GLU A 917 23.99 37.11 -23.69
CA GLU A 917 24.36 36.44 -22.43
C GLU A 917 23.33 35.36 -22.09
N GLN A 918 22.02 35.66 -22.22
CA GLN A 918 20.96 34.67 -22.00
C GLN A 918 21.07 33.48 -22.95
N SER A 919 21.28 33.71 -24.25
CA SER A 919 21.47 32.62 -25.23
C SER A 919 22.68 31.75 -24.88
N LEU A 920 23.80 32.36 -24.47
CA LEU A 920 25.01 31.63 -24.09
C LEU A 920 24.82 30.83 -22.79
N ALA A 921 24.22 31.43 -21.77
CA ALA A 921 23.92 30.78 -20.50
C ALA A 921 22.93 29.61 -20.71
N TRP A 922 21.94 29.78 -21.59
CA TRP A 922 21.00 28.73 -21.95
C TRP A 922 21.73 27.56 -22.61
N ILE A 923 22.58 27.81 -23.60
CA ILE A 923 23.38 26.76 -24.25
C ILE A 923 24.30 26.07 -23.24
N THR A 924 24.97 26.83 -22.37
CA THR A 924 25.87 26.29 -21.33
C THR A 924 25.11 25.35 -20.38
N ALA A 925 23.97 25.79 -19.86
CA ALA A 925 23.11 25.00 -18.99
C ALA A 925 22.57 23.75 -19.70
N GLY A 926 22.18 23.89 -20.96
CA GLY A 926 21.75 22.78 -21.82
C GLY A 926 22.85 21.75 -22.04
N CYS A 927 24.09 22.19 -22.30
CA CYS A 927 25.25 21.30 -22.43
C CYS A 927 25.55 20.53 -21.15
N VAL A 928 25.53 21.20 -19.98
CA VAL A 928 25.72 20.53 -18.67
C VAL A 928 24.69 19.42 -18.48
N LEU A 929 23.40 19.73 -18.68
CA LEU A 929 22.34 18.74 -18.52
C LEU A 929 22.45 17.61 -19.56
N ALA A 930 22.67 17.93 -20.84
CA ALA A 930 22.75 16.96 -21.91
C ALA A 930 23.96 16.01 -21.80
N LEU A 931 25.12 16.51 -21.37
CA LEU A 931 26.32 15.71 -21.12
C LEU A 931 26.20 14.89 -19.84
N SER A 932 25.60 15.43 -18.78
CA SER A 932 25.38 14.66 -17.55
C SER A 932 24.49 13.43 -17.74
N ARG A 933 23.73 13.37 -18.84
CA ARG A 933 22.71 12.36 -19.08
C ARG A 933 23.26 10.94 -19.29
N PHE A 934 24.51 10.81 -19.67
CA PHE A 934 25.16 9.50 -19.84
C PHE A 934 25.27 8.74 -18.51
N ASP A 935 25.30 9.46 -17.38
CA ASP A 935 25.15 8.87 -16.05
C ASP A 935 23.68 8.51 -15.77
N THR A 936 23.28 7.35 -16.28
CA THR A 936 21.91 6.83 -16.15
C THR A 936 21.48 6.63 -14.70
N HIS A 937 22.41 6.30 -13.78
CA HIS A 937 22.10 6.06 -12.38
C HIS A 937 21.70 7.34 -11.64
N THR A 938 22.47 8.43 -11.82
CA THR A 938 22.13 9.73 -11.24
C THR A 938 20.79 10.24 -11.76
N TRP A 939 20.53 10.07 -13.05
CA TRP A 939 19.26 10.50 -13.65
C TRP A 939 18.04 9.69 -13.21
N GLN A 940 18.21 8.39 -12.90
CA GLN A 940 17.14 7.56 -12.34
C GLN A 940 16.86 7.88 -10.87
N THR A 941 17.90 8.12 -10.07
CA THR A 941 17.75 8.41 -8.63
C THR A 941 17.24 9.82 -8.36
N GLN A 942 17.60 10.80 -9.21
CA GLN A 942 17.27 12.22 -9.05
C GLN A 942 16.17 12.69 -10.01
N GLU A 943 15.41 11.77 -10.62
CA GLU A 943 14.40 12.05 -11.65
C GLU A 943 13.47 13.20 -11.28
N ARG A 944 12.88 13.16 -10.07
CA ARG A 944 11.92 14.18 -9.60
C ARG A 944 12.52 15.59 -9.58
N ARG A 945 13.82 15.71 -9.31
CA ARG A 945 14.53 16.99 -9.20
C ARG A 945 15.02 17.47 -10.56
N LEU A 946 15.41 16.57 -11.45
CA LEU A 946 15.91 16.91 -12.79
C LEU A 946 14.80 17.22 -13.80
N LEU A 947 13.63 16.61 -13.66
CA LEU A 947 12.52 16.76 -14.60
C LEU A 947 12.08 18.24 -14.81
N PRO A 948 11.86 19.07 -13.78
CA PRO A 948 11.48 20.48 -13.96
C PRO A 948 12.48 21.26 -14.82
N HIS A 949 13.78 21.02 -14.62
CA HIS A 949 14.84 21.69 -15.39
C HIS A 949 14.80 21.28 -16.87
N VAL A 950 14.59 19.99 -17.18
CA VAL A 950 14.44 19.53 -18.57
C VAL A 950 13.19 20.13 -19.22
N LEU A 951 12.07 20.15 -18.51
CA LEU A 951 10.80 20.69 -19.04
C LEU A 951 10.92 22.17 -19.38
N THR A 952 11.65 22.96 -18.59
CA THR A 952 11.88 24.39 -18.89
C THR A 952 12.53 24.58 -20.26
N PHE A 953 13.54 23.77 -20.59
CA PHE A 953 14.22 23.84 -21.89
C PHE A 953 13.33 23.39 -23.04
N VAL A 954 12.59 22.31 -22.83
CA VAL A 954 11.68 21.74 -23.81
C VAL A 954 10.54 22.70 -24.13
N ASP A 955 9.94 23.34 -23.11
CA ASP A 955 8.84 24.28 -23.29
C ASP A 955 9.31 25.56 -24.00
N ILE A 956 10.48 26.11 -23.64
CA ILE A 956 11.08 27.26 -24.35
C ILE A 956 11.30 26.94 -25.83
N TRP A 957 11.81 25.75 -26.14
CA TRP A 957 12.04 25.30 -27.52
C TRP A 957 10.73 25.13 -28.29
N ILE A 958 9.74 24.44 -27.72
CA ILE A 958 8.43 24.19 -28.35
C ILE A 958 7.68 25.50 -28.60
N ASN A 959 7.70 26.43 -27.64
CA ASN A 959 7.03 27.72 -27.75
C ASN A 959 7.77 28.73 -28.64
N ARG A 960 8.99 28.38 -29.10
CA ARG A 960 9.88 29.25 -29.90
C ARG A 960 10.16 30.59 -29.21
N GLU A 961 10.36 30.54 -27.90
CA GLU A 961 10.62 31.72 -27.09
C GLU A 961 12.07 32.21 -27.31
N GLY A 962 12.23 33.21 -28.18
CA GLY A 962 13.50 33.88 -28.42
C GLY A 962 14.42 33.21 -29.45
N SER A 963 15.61 33.80 -29.64
CA SER A 963 16.64 33.27 -30.54
C SER A 963 17.61 32.38 -29.75
N LEU A 964 17.43 31.06 -29.83
CA LEU A 964 18.11 30.06 -28.98
C LEU A 964 19.56 29.73 -29.40
N GLY A 965 20.11 30.45 -30.37
CA GLY A 965 21.48 30.27 -30.86
C GLY A 965 21.57 29.35 -32.08
N SER A 966 22.75 28.78 -32.33
CA SER A 966 22.99 27.94 -33.51
C SER A 966 22.24 26.61 -33.39
N LYS A 967 21.48 26.26 -34.42
CA LYS A 967 20.76 24.97 -34.51
C LYS A 967 21.70 23.77 -34.31
N LEU A 968 22.96 23.90 -34.72
CA LEU A 968 23.99 22.86 -34.57
C LEU A 968 24.32 22.53 -33.11
N LEU A 969 24.11 23.47 -32.18
CA LEU A 969 24.29 23.23 -30.75
C LEU A 969 22.97 22.84 -30.08
N VAL A 970 21.86 23.46 -30.49
CA VAL A 970 20.59 23.27 -29.78
C VAL A 970 19.93 21.93 -30.10
N ILE A 971 19.95 21.48 -31.35
CA ILE A 971 19.26 20.24 -31.74
C ILE A 971 19.83 19.01 -31.00
N PRO A 972 21.15 18.81 -30.90
CA PRO A 972 21.70 17.71 -30.08
C PRO A 972 21.28 17.76 -28.62
N ILE A 973 21.31 18.95 -27.98
CA ILE A 973 20.88 19.14 -26.58
C ILE A 973 19.42 18.70 -26.41
N ILE A 974 18.54 19.25 -27.24
CA ILE A 974 17.10 18.96 -27.19
C ILE A 974 16.81 17.48 -27.51
N PHE A 975 17.57 16.88 -28.44
CA PHE A 975 17.47 15.46 -28.75
C PHE A 975 17.83 14.58 -27.55
N LYS A 976 18.86 14.94 -26.76
CA LYS A 976 19.19 14.24 -25.50
C LYS A 976 18.09 14.37 -24.46
N PHE A 977 17.43 15.53 -24.38
CA PHE A 977 16.24 15.68 -23.53
C PHE A 977 15.07 14.79 -23.98
N GLY A 978 14.96 14.46 -25.27
CA GLY A 978 14.04 13.44 -25.74
C GLY A 978 14.25 12.08 -25.07
N TYR A 979 15.49 11.62 -24.94
CA TYR A 979 15.79 10.39 -24.18
C TYR A 979 15.55 10.53 -22.68
N ALA A 980 15.80 11.71 -22.10
CA ALA A 980 15.45 11.96 -20.70
C ALA A 980 13.94 11.84 -20.48
N LEU A 981 13.12 12.50 -21.30
CA LEU A 981 11.65 12.42 -21.22
C LEU A 981 11.14 10.99 -21.42
N GLN A 982 11.75 10.22 -22.32
CA GLN A 982 11.39 8.82 -22.55
C GLN A 982 11.61 7.97 -21.28
N ASP A 983 12.76 8.14 -20.63
CA ASP A 983 13.10 7.37 -19.42
C ASP A 983 12.24 7.82 -18.22
N MET A 984 11.89 9.11 -18.16
CA MET A 984 10.98 9.69 -17.16
C MET A 984 9.49 9.50 -17.48
N ARG A 985 9.17 8.69 -18.49
CA ARG A 985 7.79 8.35 -18.92
C ARG A 985 6.91 9.57 -19.25
N GLN A 986 7.52 10.65 -19.73
CA GLN A 986 6.82 11.86 -20.19
C GLN A 986 6.45 11.73 -21.68
N ASP A 987 5.69 10.69 -22.02
CA ASP A 987 5.45 10.24 -23.39
C ASP A 987 4.74 11.30 -24.27
N SER A 988 3.79 12.06 -23.69
CA SER A 988 3.09 13.14 -24.40
C SER A 988 4.03 14.32 -24.73
N LYS A 989 4.83 14.76 -23.76
CA LYS A 989 5.81 15.84 -23.96
C LYS A 989 6.90 15.43 -24.95
N LEU A 990 7.37 14.19 -24.87
CA LEU A 990 8.31 13.62 -25.85
C LEU A 990 7.75 13.69 -27.27
N SER A 991 6.48 13.31 -27.47
CA SER A 991 5.84 13.39 -28.79
C SER A 991 5.74 14.81 -29.33
N CYS A 992 5.43 15.80 -28.48
CA CYS A 992 5.44 17.22 -28.87
C CYS A 992 6.85 17.67 -29.26
N LEU A 993 7.87 17.30 -28.48
CA LEU A 993 9.25 17.64 -28.73
C LEU A 993 9.76 17.08 -30.06
N LEU A 994 9.53 15.79 -30.31
CA LEU A 994 9.95 15.14 -31.55
C LEU A 994 9.32 15.79 -32.78
N LYS A 995 8.04 16.19 -32.71
CA LYS A 995 7.36 16.90 -33.80
C LYS A 995 8.11 18.20 -34.15
N GLU A 996 8.50 18.98 -33.16
CA GLU A 996 9.26 20.22 -33.41
C GLU A 996 10.68 19.94 -33.93
N ILE A 997 11.37 18.90 -33.45
CA ILE A 997 12.68 18.50 -34.00
C ILE A 997 12.56 18.15 -35.49
N PHE A 998 11.55 17.38 -35.89
CA PHE A 998 11.32 17.04 -37.31
C PHE A 998 11.02 18.26 -38.18
N VAL A 999 10.20 19.19 -37.66
CA VAL A 999 9.91 20.47 -38.35
C VAL A 999 11.20 21.27 -38.54
N GLU A 1000 12.04 21.35 -37.52
CA GLU A 1000 13.27 22.14 -37.55
C GLU A 1000 14.33 21.56 -38.49
N LEU A 1001 14.46 20.23 -38.52
CA LEU A 1001 15.32 19.50 -39.45
C LEU A 1001 14.73 19.41 -40.88
N ARG A 1002 13.48 19.84 -41.09
CA ARG A 1002 12.72 19.73 -42.34
C ARG A 1002 12.65 18.28 -42.85
N LYS A 1003 12.43 17.34 -41.93
CA LYS A 1003 12.33 15.91 -42.19
C LYS A 1003 10.90 15.44 -41.94
N LYS A 1004 10.48 14.39 -42.63
CA LYS A 1004 9.18 13.76 -42.40
C LYS A 1004 9.31 12.65 -41.38
N PRO A 1005 8.45 12.59 -40.35
CA PRO A 1005 8.53 11.58 -39.30
C PRO A 1005 8.33 10.12 -39.80
N GLU A 1006 7.73 9.91 -40.97
CA GLU A 1006 7.43 8.58 -41.53
C GLU A 1006 8.52 8.05 -42.49
N GLU A 1007 9.46 8.90 -42.91
CA GLU A 1007 10.46 8.58 -43.94
C GLU A 1007 11.89 8.58 -43.35
N PRO A 1008 12.33 7.51 -42.66
CA PRO A 1008 13.64 7.46 -42.03
C PRO A 1008 14.79 7.63 -43.03
N SER A 1009 15.68 8.55 -42.70
CA SER A 1009 16.97 8.78 -43.36
C SER A 1009 18.07 7.94 -42.70
N ASN A 1010 19.13 7.61 -43.44
CA ASN A 1010 20.25 6.82 -42.89
C ASN A 1010 21.07 7.61 -41.84
N GLU A 1011 21.14 8.93 -41.98
CA GLU A 1011 21.92 9.82 -41.10
C GLU A 1011 21.29 9.99 -39.71
N GLU A 1012 19.95 10.03 -39.62
CA GLU A 1012 19.25 10.42 -38.38
C GLU A 1012 18.46 9.24 -37.76
N LEU A 1013 18.85 8.00 -38.05
CA LEU A 1013 18.18 6.80 -37.53
C LEU A 1013 17.93 6.80 -36.00
N PRO A 1014 18.82 7.36 -35.14
CA PRO A 1014 18.53 7.51 -33.71
C PRO A 1014 17.26 8.32 -33.42
N LEU A 1015 16.96 9.37 -34.20
CA LEU A 1015 15.75 10.19 -34.06
C LEU A 1015 14.48 9.39 -34.39
N TYR A 1016 14.47 8.69 -35.52
CA TYR A 1016 13.34 7.85 -35.91
C TYR A 1016 13.14 6.68 -34.94
N LYS A 1017 14.23 6.14 -34.37
CA LYS A 1017 14.14 5.10 -33.34
C LYS A 1017 13.50 5.63 -32.05
N LEU A 1018 13.85 6.83 -31.62
CA LEU A 1018 13.23 7.49 -30.47
C LEU A 1018 11.74 7.78 -30.74
N GLN A 1019 11.39 8.20 -31.97
CA GLN A 1019 10.01 8.37 -32.38
C GLN A 1019 9.23 7.05 -32.37
N ALA A 1020 9.80 5.96 -32.87
CA ALA A 1020 9.15 4.65 -32.82
C ALA A 1020 8.85 4.22 -31.38
N ARG A 1021 9.76 4.50 -30.43
CA ARG A 1021 9.52 4.25 -28.99
C ARG A 1021 8.36 5.09 -28.47
N ALA A 1022 8.34 6.38 -28.79
CA ALA A 1022 7.24 7.26 -28.40
C ALA A 1022 5.88 6.77 -28.94
N LEU A 1023 5.84 6.32 -30.21
CA LEU A 1023 4.62 5.77 -30.82
C LEU A 1023 4.14 4.49 -30.12
N ILE A 1024 5.06 3.59 -29.74
CA ILE A 1024 4.72 2.38 -28.96
C ILE A 1024 4.09 2.78 -27.62
N ASN A 1025 4.71 3.73 -26.91
CA ASN A 1025 4.25 4.16 -25.58
C ASN A 1025 2.89 4.88 -25.64
N LEU A 1026 2.61 5.61 -26.72
CA LEU A 1026 1.31 6.25 -26.97
C LEU A 1026 0.24 5.27 -27.49
N GLY A 1027 0.61 4.03 -27.82
CA GLY A 1027 -0.31 3.01 -28.34
C GLY A 1027 -0.52 3.02 -29.86
N ASP A 1028 0.16 3.90 -30.60
CA ASP A 1028 0.14 3.99 -32.07
C ASP A 1028 1.00 2.88 -32.73
N ASN A 1029 0.76 1.63 -32.33
CA ASN A 1029 1.62 0.48 -32.63
C ASN A 1029 1.77 0.19 -34.14
N LYS A 1030 0.75 0.48 -34.95
CA LYS A 1030 0.81 0.28 -36.41
C LYS A 1030 1.88 1.15 -37.06
N LYS A 1031 1.89 2.45 -36.75
CA LYS A 1031 2.89 3.41 -37.26
C LYS A 1031 4.28 3.06 -36.76
N ALA A 1032 4.40 2.62 -35.50
CA ALA A 1032 5.66 2.17 -34.93
C ALA A 1032 6.24 0.97 -35.69
N VAL A 1033 5.40 -0.02 -36.03
CA VAL A 1033 5.81 -1.19 -36.83
C VAL A 1033 6.31 -0.75 -38.21
N GLU A 1034 5.54 0.05 -38.94
CA GLU A 1034 5.92 0.54 -40.28
C GLU A 1034 7.27 1.28 -40.26
N LEU A 1035 7.45 2.17 -39.28
CA LEU A 1035 8.69 2.93 -39.11
C LEU A 1035 9.88 2.02 -38.77
N LEU A 1036 9.71 1.07 -37.85
CA LEU A 1036 10.76 0.15 -37.43
C LEU A 1036 11.14 -0.87 -38.50
N GLU A 1037 10.19 -1.35 -39.31
CA GLU A 1037 10.49 -2.18 -40.48
C GLU A 1037 11.39 -1.44 -41.46
N HIS A 1038 11.13 -0.15 -41.71
CA HIS A 1038 11.96 0.66 -42.59
C HIS A 1038 13.36 0.91 -41.98
N ILE A 1039 13.45 1.24 -40.69
CA ILE A 1039 14.74 1.39 -39.97
C ILE A 1039 15.57 0.10 -40.05
N VAL A 1040 14.98 -1.05 -39.74
CA VAL A 1040 15.67 -2.35 -39.77
C VAL A 1040 16.11 -2.68 -41.20
N LYS A 1041 15.32 -2.35 -42.22
CA LYS A 1041 15.68 -2.55 -43.63
C LYS A 1041 16.91 -1.71 -44.01
N ILE A 1042 16.97 -0.44 -43.62
CA ILE A 1042 18.12 0.45 -43.88
C ILE A 1042 19.37 -0.05 -43.13
N GLN A 1043 19.22 -0.46 -41.87
CA GLN A 1043 20.35 -0.98 -41.09
C GLN A 1043 20.84 -2.33 -41.61
N ALA A 1044 19.97 -3.20 -42.11
CA ALA A 1044 20.34 -4.51 -42.63
C ALA A 1044 21.08 -4.43 -43.99
N THR A 1045 20.97 -3.32 -44.73
CA THR A 1045 21.75 -3.11 -45.97
C THR A 1045 23.15 -2.54 -45.71
N THR A 1046 23.36 -1.93 -44.53
CA THR A 1046 24.59 -1.19 -44.19
C THR A 1046 25.43 -1.86 -43.10
N LEU A 1047 24.79 -2.56 -42.16
CA LEU A 1047 25.42 -3.17 -40.99
C LEU A 1047 25.44 -4.70 -41.09
N ALA A 1048 26.44 -5.32 -40.47
CA ALA A 1048 26.51 -6.77 -40.31
C ALA A 1048 25.34 -7.29 -39.46
N LYS A 1049 24.97 -8.57 -39.66
CA LYS A 1049 23.79 -9.19 -39.01
C LYS A 1049 23.90 -9.27 -37.48
N ASP A 1050 25.13 -9.33 -36.98
CA ASP A 1050 25.49 -9.36 -35.56
C ASP A 1050 25.77 -7.98 -34.97
N HIS A 1051 25.63 -6.91 -35.76
CA HIS A 1051 25.92 -5.56 -35.31
C HIS A 1051 24.95 -5.11 -34.19
N PRO A 1052 25.44 -4.59 -33.05
CA PRO A 1052 24.60 -4.25 -31.88
C PRO A 1052 23.44 -3.29 -32.19
N ARG A 1053 23.67 -2.28 -33.04
CA ARG A 1053 22.63 -1.31 -33.45
C ARG A 1053 21.46 -1.99 -34.20
N LEU A 1054 21.76 -2.94 -35.09
CA LEU A 1054 20.74 -3.67 -35.86
C LEU A 1054 19.93 -4.58 -34.93
N LEU A 1055 20.61 -5.35 -34.07
CA LEU A 1055 19.95 -6.22 -33.08
C LEU A 1055 19.04 -5.42 -32.14
N ALA A 1056 19.46 -4.23 -31.72
CA ALA A 1056 18.65 -3.36 -30.87
C ALA A 1056 17.41 -2.81 -31.58
N SER A 1057 17.47 -2.54 -32.89
CA SER A 1057 16.31 -2.12 -33.68
C SER A 1057 15.37 -3.30 -33.97
N GLN A 1058 15.90 -4.50 -34.21
CA GLN A 1058 15.11 -5.72 -34.38
C GLN A 1058 14.36 -6.10 -33.09
N GLN A 1059 15.02 -6.00 -31.93
CA GLN A 1059 14.35 -6.18 -30.64
C GLN A 1059 13.19 -5.19 -30.46
N LEU A 1060 13.41 -3.91 -30.79
CA LEU A 1060 12.37 -2.89 -30.69
C LEU A 1060 11.20 -3.13 -31.68
N LEU A 1061 11.49 -3.61 -32.90
CA LEU A 1061 10.47 -4.04 -33.86
C LEU A 1061 9.65 -5.21 -33.32
N ALA A 1062 10.28 -6.18 -32.66
CA ALA A 1062 9.55 -7.29 -32.02
C ALA A 1062 8.64 -6.81 -30.89
N VAL A 1063 9.07 -5.83 -30.09
CA VAL A 1063 8.22 -5.18 -29.09
C VAL A 1063 7.02 -4.50 -29.77
N ALA A 1064 7.23 -3.78 -30.88
CA ALA A 1064 6.15 -3.17 -31.64
C ALA A 1064 5.17 -4.21 -32.23
N TYR A 1065 5.68 -5.33 -32.78
CA TYR A 1065 4.83 -6.44 -33.24
C TYR A 1065 3.99 -7.02 -32.11
N ARG A 1066 4.59 -7.23 -30.92
CA ARG A 1066 3.86 -7.72 -29.74
C ARG A 1066 2.73 -6.76 -29.36
N SER A 1067 3.03 -5.46 -29.27
CA SER A 1067 2.03 -4.43 -28.94
C SER A 1067 0.94 -4.26 -30.01
N ASN A 1068 1.26 -4.54 -31.29
CA ASN A 1068 0.30 -4.55 -32.40
C ASN A 1068 -0.49 -5.87 -32.51
N GLY A 1069 -0.35 -6.81 -31.56
CA GLY A 1069 -1.04 -8.10 -31.56
C GLY A 1069 -0.42 -9.18 -32.49
N GLN A 1070 0.71 -8.89 -33.13
CA GLN A 1070 1.43 -9.79 -34.03
C GLN A 1070 2.45 -10.67 -33.27
N ALA A 1071 2.00 -11.32 -32.19
CA ALA A 1071 2.86 -12.10 -31.30
C ALA A 1071 3.73 -13.16 -32.00
N PRO A 1072 3.25 -13.91 -33.02
CA PRO A 1072 4.10 -14.88 -33.73
C PRO A 1072 5.33 -14.25 -34.41
N LYS A 1073 5.16 -13.07 -35.04
CA LYS A 1073 6.27 -12.35 -35.67
C LYS A 1073 7.27 -11.83 -34.62
N ALA A 1074 6.77 -11.41 -33.46
CA ALA A 1074 7.61 -10.96 -32.36
C ALA A 1074 8.48 -12.11 -31.82
N VAL A 1075 7.90 -13.31 -31.62
CA VAL A 1075 8.63 -14.50 -31.18
C VAL A 1075 9.72 -14.89 -32.18
N GLU A 1076 9.38 -15.02 -33.47
CA GLU A 1076 10.34 -15.39 -34.52
C GLU A 1076 11.55 -14.44 -34.55
N LEU A 1077 11.28 -13.13 -34.49
CA LEU A 1077 12.34 -12.12 -34.52
C LEU A 1077 13.20 -12.13 -33.24
N LEU A 1078 12.60 -12.30 -32.07
CA LEU A 1078 13.31 -12.35 -30.79
C LEU A 1078 14.14 -13.63 -30.64
N GLU A 1079 13.67 -14.78 -31.12
CA GLU A 1079 14.47 -16.01 -31.16
C GLU A 1079 15.74 -15.84 -31.98
N HIS A 1080 15.63 -15.18 -33.14
CA HIS A 1080 16.78 -14.86 -33.96
C HIS A 1080 17.76 -13.92 -33.25
N VAL A 1081 17.28 -12.85 -32.61
CA VAL A 1081 18.11 -11.88 -31.88
C VAL A 1081 18.79 -12.53 -30.67
N VAL A 1082 18.06 -13.30 -29.86
CA VAL A 1082 18.59 -14.01 -28.69
C VAL A 1082 19.68 -14.98 -29.13
N LYS A 1083 19.44 -15.79 -30.17
CA LYS A 1083 20.45 -16.74 -30.68
C LYS A 1083 21.76 -16.06 -31.11
N ILE A 1084 21.71 -14.87 -31.70
CA ILE A 1084 22.91 -14.11 -32.08
C ILE A 1084 23.60 -13.56 -30.82
N ARG A 1085 22.84 -13.01 -29.86
CA ARG A 1085 23.39 -12.46 -28.61
C ARG A 1085 24.01 -13.54 -27.73
N GLU A 1086 23.39 -14.72 -27.63
CA GLU A 1086 23.95 -15.88 -26.92
C GLU A 1086 25.28 -16.35 -27.52
N ALA A 1087 25.48 -16.16 -28.83
CA ALA A 1087 26.73 -16.54 -29.50
C ALA A 1087 27.84 -15.48 -29.38
N THR A 1088 27.51 -14.24 -28.99
CA THR A 1088 28.43 -13.08 -29.03
C THR A 1088 28.65 -12.42 -27.67
N LEU A 1089 27.74 -12.60 -26.70
CA LEU A 1089 27.76 -11.97 -25.38
C LEU A 1089 27.79 -13.03 -24.27
N ALA A 1090 28.29 -12.64 -23.09
CA ALA A 1090 28.22 -13.46 -21.89
C ALA A 1090 26.77 -13.66 -21.41
N GLU A 1091 26.50 -14.73 -20.67
CA GLU A 1091 25.16 -15.11 -20.21
C GLU A 1091 24.51 -14.05 -19.30
N ASP A 1092 25.32 -13.29 -18.55
CA ASP A 1092 24.90 -12.22 -17.63
C ASP A 1092 24.79 -10.84 -18.30
N HIS A 1093 25.06 -10.74 -19.60
CA HIS A 1093 25.07 -9.46 -20.29
C HIS A 1093 23.67 -8.82 -20.33
N PRO A 1094 23.48 -7.54 -19.92
CA PRO A 1094 22.16 -6.90 -19.82
C PRO A 1094 21.32 -6.94 -21.11
N TYR A 1095 21.94 -6.76 -22.28
CA TYR A 1095 21.24 -6.86 -23.57
C TYR A 1095 20.72 -8.26 -23.91
N LEU A 1096 21.41 -9.32 -23.47
CA LEU A 1096 20.93 -10.70 -23.68
C LEU A 1096 19.72 -10.95 -22.77
N LEU A 1097 19.85 -10.63 -21.48
CA LEU A 1097 18.77 -10.75 -20.50
C LEU A 1097 17.52 -9.96 -20.91
N ALA A 1098 17.70 -8.74 -21.43
CA ALA A 1098 16.59 -7.94 -21.94
C ALA A 1098 15.85 -8.61 -23.11
N SER A 1099 16.59 -9.18 -24.08
CA SER A 1099 15.97 -9.91 -25.19
C SER A 1099 15.28 -11.20 -24.78
N GLN A 1100 15.85 -11.94 -23.83
CA GLN A 1100 15.23 -13.15 -23.28
C GLN A 1100 13.95 -12.81 -22.50
N SER A 1101 13.96 -11.72 -21.73
CA SER A 1101 12.76 -11.20 -21.04
C SER A 1101 11.66 -10.80 -22.04
N ASP A 1102 12.02 -10.09 -23.11
CA ASP A 1102 11.08 -9.72 -24.17
C ASP A 1102 10.51 -10.94 -24.91
N LEU A 1103 11.35 -11.97 -25.15
CA LEU A 1103 10.94 -13.24 -25.77
C LEU A 1103 9.96 -13.98 -24.87
N ALA A 1104 10.23 -14.07 -23.56
CA ALA A 1104 9.31 -14.67 -22.59
C ALA A 1104 7.96 -13.94 -22.58
N ALA A 1105 7.97 -12.61 -22.63
CA ALA A 1105 6.75 -11.81 -22.73
C ALA A 1105 5.99 -12.05 -24.04
N ALA A 1106 6.69 -12.18 -25.17
CA ALA A 1106 6.08 -12.52 -26.46
C ALA A 1106 5.41 -13.91 -26.45
N TYR A 1107 6.05 -14.91 -25.85
CA TYR A 1107 5.49 -16.26 -25.68
C TYR A 1107 4.23 -16.28 -24.80
N ARG A 1108 4.22 -15.53 -23.68
CA ARG A 1108 3.02 -15.38 -22.84
C ARG A 1108 1.86 -14.77 -23.62
N HIS A 1109 2.13 -13.75 -24.43
CA HIS A 1109 1.11 -13.11 -25.26
C HIS A 1109 0.56 -14.05 -26.33
N GLN A 1110 1.42 -14.85 -26.98
CA GLN A 1110 1.02 -15.83 -27.97
C GLN A 1110 0.12 -16.93 -27.37
N ASN A 1111 0.49 -17.48 -26.21
CA ASN A 1111 -0.33 -18.47 -25.51
C ASN A 1111 -1.69 -17.91 -25.11
N ARG A 1112 -1.75 -16.64 -24.67
CA ARG A 1112 -3.03 -15.97 -24.35
C ARG A 1112 -3.93 -15.85 -25.58
N LEU A 1113 -3.38 -15.50 -26.74
CA LEU A 1113 -4.14 -15.44 -28.00
C LEU A 1113 -4.67 -16.82 -28.41
N LEU A 1114 -3.85 -17.86 -28.27
CA LEU A 1114 -4.27 -19.25 -28.54
C LEU A 1114 -5.42 -19.70 -27.64
N HIS A 1115 -5.41 -19.33 -26.36
CA HIS A 1115 -6.52 -19.61 -25.45
C HIS A 1115 -7.79 -18.85 -25.81
N LEU A 1116 -7.69 -17.56 -26.16
CA LEU A 1116 -8.83 -16.76 -26.61
C LEU A 1116 -9.44 -17.30 -27.91
N GLU A 1117 -8.62 -17.74 -28.86
CA GLU A 1117 -9.10 -18.37 -30.10
C GLU A 1117 -9.81 -19.71 -29.83
N GLN A 1118 -9.32 -20.50 -28.87
CA GLN A 1118 -9.98 -21.72 -28.42
C GLN A 1118 -11.31 -21.43 -27.73
N ASP A 1119 -11.36 -20.41 -26.86
CA ASP A 1119 -12.58 -20.00 -26.17
C ASP A 1119 -13.65 -19.50 -27.15
N ILE A 1120 -13.25 -18.68 -28.14
CA ILE A 1120 -14.13 -18.22 -29.24
C ILE A 1120 -14.63 -19.41 -30.07
N GLN A 1121 -13.76 -20.35 -30.43
CA GLN A 1121 -14.16 -21.56 -31.16
C GLN A 1121 -15.13 -22.44 -30.35
N THR A 1122 -14.97 -22.52 -29.03
CA THR A 1122 -15.91 -23.26 -28.16
C THR A 1122 -17.23 -22.52 -27.94
N GLY A 1123 -17.21 -21.17 -27.91
CA GLY A 1123 -18.42 -20.33 -27.85
C GLY A 1123 -19.27 -20.42 -29.10
N ASP A 1124 -18.65 -20.41 -30.29
CA ASP A 1124 -19.35 -20.58 -31.57
C ASP A 1124 -19.94 -21.99 -31.78
N GLN A 1125 -19.36 -23.01 -31.13
CA GLN A 1125 -19.90 -24.38 -31.16
C GLN A 1125 -21.15 -24.58 -30.28
N LEU A 1126 -21.39 -23.71 -29.30
CA LEU A 1126 -22.60 -23.76 -28.45
C LEU A 1126 -23.83 -23.11 -29.10
N GLY A 1127 -23.66 -22.39 -30.22
CA GLY A 1127 -24.72 -21.66 -30.93
C GLY A 1127 -25.36 -22.36 -32.14
N ARG A 1128 -25.01 -23.62 -32.46
CA ARG A 1128 -25.61 -24.35 -33.59
C ARG A 1128 -26.22 -25.70 -33.17
N PRO A 1129 -27.49 -26.00 -33.50
CA PRO A 1129 -28.09 -27.28 -33.17
C PRO A 1129 -27.43 -28.41 -33.98
N ARG A 1130 -26.95 -29.43 -33.27
CA ARG A 1130 -26.32 -30.63 -33.83
C ARG A 1130 -27.29 -31.38 -34.76
N THR A 1131 -26.97 -31.45 -36.04
CA THR A 1131 -27.44 -32.53 -36.92
C THR A 1131 -26.31 -33.54 -37.15
N ILE A 1132 -26.59 -34.77 -36.75
CA ILE A 1132 -25.70 -35.94 -36.87
C ILE A 1132 -25.57 -36.32 -38.35
N LYS A 1133 -24.35 -36.34 -38.88
CA LYS A 1133 -23.92 -37.22 -39.98
C LYS A 1133 -22.44 -37.57 -39.84
N GLU A 1134 -22.15 -38.83 -39.56
CA GLU A 1134 -20.90 -39.50 -39.98
C GLU A 1134 -20.97 -39.80 -41.50
N PRO A 1135 -19.90 -40.26 -42.19
CA PRO A 1135 -18.49 -40.49 -41.81
C PRO A 1135 -17.47 -39.88 -42.82
N THR A 1136 -16.16 -39.93 -42.49
CA THR A 1136 -15.04 -40.47 -43.32
C THR A 1136 -13.68 -39.80 -43.01
N THR A 1137 -12.74 -40.59 -42.49
CA THR A 1137 -11.27 -40.38 -42.55
C THR A 1137 -10.74 -40.79 -43.92
N PRO A 1138 -9.63 -40.20 -44.45
CA PRO A 1138 -8.29 -40.65 -44.06
C PRO A 1138 -7.14 -39.58 -44.01
N ALA A 1139 -6.29 -39.78 -43.00
CA ALA A 1139 -4.81 -39.77 -42.95
C ALA A 1139 -3.94 -38.74 -43.70
N LEU A 1140 -3.11 -38.00 -42.93
CA LEU A 1140 -1.65 -37.74 -43.09
C LEU A 1140 -1.24 -36.65 -42.07
N GLY A 1141 -0.24 -36.72 -41.19
CA GLY A 1141 0.73 -37.72 -40.80
C GLY A 1141 1.47 -37.21 -39.54
N ARG A 1142 1.57 -38.04 -38.51
CA ARG A 1142 2.42 -37.80 -37.32
C ARG A 1142 3.85 -38.27 -37.62
N ARG A 1143 4.86 -37.46 -37.24
CA ARG A 1143 6.23 -37.83 -36.77
C ARG A 1143 7.02 -36.51 -36.65
N ARG A 1144 7.73 -36.15 -35.57
CA ARG A 1144 8.44 -36.91 -34.52
C ARG A 1144 8.44 -36.16 -33.18
N ARG A 1145 8.49 -36.96 -32.09
CA ARG A 1145 8.77 -36.58 -30.71
C ARG A 1145 10.26 -36.82 -30.39
N ARG A 1146 10.80 -36.00 -29.46
CA ARG A 1146 11.91 -36.19 -28.49
C ARG A 1146 13.39 -36.15 -28.97
N ARG A 1147 14.18 -35.23 -28.39
CA ARG A 1147 15.30 -35.52 -27.47
C ARG A 1147 15.79 -34.27 -26.72
N TRP A 1148 16.28 -34.51 -25.50
CA TRP A 1148 16.54 -33.63 -24.36
C TRP A 1148 17.88 -32.90 -24.40
N LEU A 1149 18.06 -31.85 -23.56
CA LEU A 1149 19.03 -31.88 -22.44
C LEU A 1149 18.88 -30.69 -21.46
N THR A 1150 18.79 -31.06 -20.18
CA THR A 1150 19.02 -30.32 -18.95
C THR A 1150 20.48 -29.86 -18.81
N PHE A 1151 20.73 -28.71 -18.17
CA PHE A 1151 21.94 -28.51 -17.38
C PHE A 1151 21.60 -27.90 -16.01
N ALA A 1152 21.91 -28.69 -14.98
CA ALA A 1152 22.13 -28.26 -13.61
C ALA A 1152 23.64 -28.02 -13.45
N HIS A 1153 23.98 -27.07 -12.57
CA HIS A 1153 25.33 -26.87 -12.03
C HIS A 1153 25.90 -28.14 -11.36
N PRO A 1154 27.22 -28.27 -11.35
CA PRO A 1154 27.95 -28.74 -10.17
C PRO A 1154 28.97 -27.71 -9.66
N SER A 1155 29.12 -27.71 -8.32
CA SER A 1155 30.06 -27.01 -7.43
C SER A 1155 30.01 -25.48 -7.38
#